data_AF-A0A0L1J3I6-F1
#
_entry.id   AF-A0A0L1J3I6-F1
#
_cell.length_a   1.000
_cell.length_b   1.000
_cell.length_c   1.000
_cell.angle_alpha   90.00
_cell.angle_beta   90.00
_cell.angle_gamma   90.00
#
_symmetry.space_group_name_H-M   'P 1'
#
loop_
_entity.id
_entity.type
_entity.pdbx_description
1 polymer ?
#
loop_
_entity_poly.entity_id
_entity_poly.type
_entity_poly.pdbx_seq_one_letter_code
_entity_poly.pdbx_strand_id
1 'polypeptide(L)'
;MEGDPSVRDEGDSAEARPYRSHLYPACLPCKRRKSRCRTTDSSGICIMCRAHGTDCIYPRPGDNSQRGSVALPRKLTPKSRQARAAQPKKRRSASASLHSQEASNHAVDTVSPQREFGLQIINRPAASLEAPSCPPTHDHFSREAFPNLVGIVAEAGDDSSHIVSPAVAEDNDVLESYLSTVPDARRRSIIRTDPNSRRPVRPVLFNTVPRRPLGVSANQSLPATKCEFIEKYLEPGVNDVVDLFFHYVNICFPIFDEMSFRHVYCTHKENISPALLCNLYANALIYWENSPSLRSGHYPDIRFIWNQANEALHSELFLSPGISTVMAIILNVCGRPSTSMFGNGGMVGTAVALSNALGLNRDPSNWNIRPMEKGFRIRIWWLVLIHDRWCSLAYGTPLHIHRAQYDVPYPTMDDLCPPNASHSQIAAALVFLSLITLTELLGTYLQHVYKVSESSPYPPETSSVDLERLLTDWEESLSDDIRCIVLRGTYLDAPGAANFRLAYLAVKLLLRRIQLDLDVDTMKADDDTTSPFYTQAQRAAEEIVHLVKELDESHCRGFWIPVHAFSLTSATTFLLRSGLRRRNARSNAPLNLAKDMVSTLRSHRNRFSWDLADNCLATCSDLVENLSSVDAGNDSLSAVPAFQELDFCNPPFLDELLLGFPGLSDSVEI
;
A
#
# COMPACT_ATOMS: atom_id res chain seq x y z
N MET A 1 39.94 56.40 1.54
CA MET A 1 39.08 57.29 2.36
C MET A 1 37.78 57.37 1.59
N GLU A 2 36.86 56.46 1.91
CA GLU A 2 35.62 56.76 2.66
C GLU A 2 34.68 57.60 1.79
N GLY A 3 33.45 57.24 1.48
CA GLY A 3 32.52 56.28 2.08
C GLY A 3 31.10 56.81 1.78
N ASP A 4 30.21 55.91 1.39
CA ASP A 4 28.75 55.96 1.17
C ASP A 4 27.95 56.67 2.32
N PRO A 5 26.59 56.81 2.35
CA PRO A 5 25.53 56.32 1.44
C PRO A 5 24.22 57.16 1.30
N SER A 6 23.32 56.61 0.47
CA SER A 6 21.84 56.51 0.65
C SER A 6 20.92 57.55 0.00
N VAL A 7 20.40 57.18 -1.18
CA VAL A 7 19.11 57.63 -1.73
C VAL A 7 18.08 56.55 -1.45
N ARG A 8 16.92 56.96 -0.93
CA ARG A 8 15.76 56.12 -0.61
C ARG A 8 15.00 55.75 -1.88
N ASP A 9 14.69 54.47 -2.03
CA ASP A 9 13.92 53.90 -3.14
C ASP A 9 12.42 53.91 -2.79
N GLU A 10 11.60 54.46 -3.68
CA GLU A 10 10.14 54.51 -3.59
C GLU A 10 9.54 53.21 -4.15
N GLY A 11 8.48 52.74 -3.52
CA GLY A 11 7.88 51.44 -3.80
C GLY A 11 7.24 51.33 -5.18
N ASP A 12 7.45 50.18 -5.82
CA ASP A 12 6.68 49.75 -6.98
C ASP A 12 5.73 48.62 -6.56
N SER A 13 4.45 48.91 -6.72
CA SER A 13 3.31 48.10 -6.34
C SER A 13 3.20 46.82 -7.16
N ALA A 14 3.07 45.68 -6.49
CA ALA A 14 2.78 44.40 -7.11
C ALA A 14 1.39 44.40 -7.78
N GLU A 15 1.34 44.59 -9.09
CA GLU A 15 0.10 44.43 -9.87
C GLU A 15 -0.40 42.98 -9.84
N ALA A 16 -1.62 42.81 -9.31
CA ALA A 16 -2.36 41.56 -9.32
C ALA A 16 -2.59 41.03 -10.75
N ARG A 17 -2.54 39.70 -10.92
CA ARG A 17 -2.76 39.04 -12.22
C ARG A 17 -4.15 39.37 -12.77
N PRO A 18 -4.27 39.98 -13.97
CA PRO A 18 -5.58 40.30 -14.54
C PRO A 18 -6.35 39.04 -14.96
N TYR A 19 -7.62 39.01 -14.60
CA TYR A 19 -8.62 37.99 -14.97
C TYR A 19 -8.67 37.77 -16.50
N ARG A 20 -8.69 36.49 -16.92
CA ARG A 20 -8.58 36.08 -18.32
C ARG A 20 -9.98 35.98 -18.95
N SER A 21 -10.47 37.06 -19.56
CA SER A 21 -11.76 37.04 -20.26
C SER A 21 -11.71 36.16 -21.51
N HIS A 22 -12.66 35.23 -21.65
CA HIS A 22 -12.83 34.33 -22.81
C HIS A 22 -13.28 35.02 -24.11
N LEU A 23 -13.37 36.36 -24.15
CA LEU A 23 -13.92 37.12 -25.28
C LEU A 23 -13.00 37.28 -26.49
N TYR A 24 -11.68 37.08 -26.38
CA TYR A 24 -10.75 37.23 -27.50
C TYR A 24 -9.74 36.07 -27.58
N PRO A 25 -9.93 35.08 -28.47
CA PRO A 25 -9.03 33.94 -28.59
C PRO A 25 -7.65 34.38 -29.14
N ALA A 26 -6.58 33.79 -28.62
CA ALA A 26 -5.23 33.98 -29.16
C ALA A 26 -5.13 33.41 -30.60
N CYS A 27 -4.32 34.05 -31.46
CA CYS A 27 -4.08 33.56 -32.82
C CYS A 27 -3.41 32.17 -32.82
N LEU A 28 -3.57 31.41 -33.91
CA LEU A 28 -3.07 30.03 -34.02
C LEU A 28 -1.56 29.90 -33.83
N PRO A 29 -0.70 30.80 -34.37
CA PRO A 29 0.75 30.72 -34.12
C PRO A 29 1.11 30.96 -32.65
N CYS A 30 0.51 31.94 -31.98
CA CYS A 30 0.75 32.19 -30.56
C CYS A 30 0.29 31.01 -29.70
N LYS A 31 -0.84 30.38 -30.05
CA LYS A 31 -1.34 29.17 -29.39
C LYS A 31 -0.36 28.00 -29.54
N ARG A 32 0.16 27.76 -30.75
CA ARG A 32 1.19 26.73 -31.00
C ARG A 32 2.48 26.97 -30.21
N ARG A 33 2.88 28.22 -30.04
CA ARG A 33 4.10 28.60 -29.31
C ARG A 33 3.89 28.81 -27.81
N LYS A 34 2.67 28.64 -27.30
CA LYS A 34 2.29 28.96 -25.91
C LYS A 34 2.73 30.38 -25.47
N SER A 35 2.67 31.35 -26.38
CA SER A 35 3.08 32.76 -26.15
C SER A 35 1.88 33.70 -26.01
N ARG A 36 2.07 34.84 -25.30
CA ARG A 36 1.00 35.83 -25.10
C ARG A 36 0.67 36.54 -26.41
N CYS A 37 -0.57 36.44 -26.86
CA CYS A 37 -1.06 37.13 -28.05
C CYS A 37 -1.56 38.54 -27.66
N ARG A 38 -0.90 39.60 -28.15
CA ARG A 38 -1.33 40.99 -27.96
C ARG A 38 -1.48 41.67 -29.32
N THR A 39 -2.67 42.18 -29.61
CA THR A 39 -2.96 43.03 -30.78
C THR A 39 -2.88 44.49 -30.39
N THR A 40 -2.36 45.32 -31.30
CA THR A 40 -2.59 46.76 -31.26
C THR A 40 -3.68 47.09 -32.29
N ASP A 41 -4.64 47.92 -31.89
CA ASP A 41 -6.02 47.98 -32.43
C ASP A 41 -6.17 48.45 -33.88
N SER A 42 -5.10 48.63 -34.64
CA SER A 42 -5.15 49.12 -36.02
C SER A 42 -4.52 48.21 -37.07
N SER A 43 -3.88 47.09 -36.69
CA SER A 43 -2.99 46.36 -37.62
C SER A 43 -3.38 44.90 -37.91
N GLY A 44 -4.38 44.34 -37.23
CA GLY A 44 -4.85 42.96 -37.42
C GLY A 44 -3.83 41.84 -37.11
N ILE A 45 -2.55 42.17 -36.91
CA ILE A 45 -1.43 41.27 -36.66
C ILE A 45 -0.94 41.48 -35.22
N CYS A 46 -0.85 40.40 -34.43
CA CYS A 46 -0.35 40.48 -33.07
C CYS A 46 1.17 40.79 -33.04
N ILE A 47 1.62 41.43 -31.96
CA ILE A 47 3.02 41.84 -31.77
C ILE A 47 3.98 40.66 -31.94
N MET A 48 3.62 39.48 -31.41
CA MET A 48 4.45 38.28 -31.51
C MET A 48 4.55 37.73 -32.94
N CYS A 49 3.44 37.71 -33.69
CA CYS A 49 3.47 37.30 -35.09
C CYS A 49 4.26 38.27 -35.96
N ARG A 50 4.16 39.58 -35.68
CA ARG A 50 4.98 40.60 -36.34
C ARG A 50 6.47 40.41 -36.07
N ALA A 51 6.85 40.22 -34.81
CA ALA A 51 8.24 40.02 -34.42
C ALA A 51 8.88 38.78 -35.06
N HIS A 52 8.08 37.73 -35.29
CA HIS A 52 8.56 36.48 -35.86
C HIS A 52 8.28 36.32 -37.37
N GLY A 53 7.75 37.35 -38.03
CA GLY A 53 7.41 37.30 -39.46
C GLY A 53 6.44 36.17 -39.82
N THR A 54 5.49 35.82 -38.94
CA THR A 54 4.50 34.76 -39.19
C THR A 54 3.10 35.30 -39.41
N ASP A 55 2.34 34.64 -40.28
CA ASP A 55 0.96 35.03 -40.58
C ASP A 55 0.04 34.88 -39.35
N CYS A 56 -0.59 35.98 -38.95
CA CYS A 56 -1.42 36.06 -37.76
C CYS A 56 -2.87 35.71 -38.08
N ILE A 57 -3.29 34.47 -37.80
CA ILE A 57 -4.63 33.97 -38.12
C ILE A 57 -5.42 33.72 -36.84
N TYR A 58 -6.59 34.37 -36.72
CA TYR A 58 -7.56 34.15 -35.64
C TYR A 58 -8.66 33.17 -36.09
N PRO A 59 -9.04 32.20 -35.25
CA PRO A 59 -10.19 31.34 -35.54
C PRO A 59 -11.48 32.17 -35.50
N ARG A 60 -12.28 32.13 -36.57
CA ARG A 60 -13.60 32.78 -36.58
C ARG A 60 -14.60 31.93 -35.76
N PRO A 61 -15.54 32.55 -35.01
CA PRO A 61 -16.59 31.80 -34.33
C PRO A 61 -17.54 31.21 -35.39
N GLY A 62 -17.51 29.90 -35.60
CA GLY A 62 -18.43 29.22 -36.53
C GLY A 62 -17.85 28.03 -37.31
N ASP A 63 -16.53 27.92 -37.48
CA ASP A 63 -15.93 26.76 -38.17
C ASP A 63 -15.66 25.60 -37.19
N ASN A 64 -16.74 25.02 -36.66
CA ASN A 64 -16.74 23.68 -36.09
C ASN A 64 -17.60 22.77 -36.98
N SER A 65 -17.08 22.42 -38.16
CA SER A 65 -17.51 21.21 -38.87
C SER A 65 -16.41 20.70 -39.80
N GLN A 66 -15.95 19.48 -39.49
CA GLN A 66 -15.41 18.45 -40.39
C GLN A 66 -14.71 18.89 -41.68
N ARG A 67 -13.41 18.55 -41.77
CA ARG A 67 -12.73 17.88 -42.89
C ARG A 67 -11.28 17.62 -42.40
N GLY A 68 -10.77 16.40 -42.31
CA GLY A 68 -10.96 15.32 -43.27
C GLY A 68 -10.29 15.71 -44.58
N SER A 69 -8.96 15.71 -44.62
CA SER A 69 -8.16 15.76 -45.85
C SER A 69 -6.87 14.99 -45.52
N VAL A 70 -6.76 13.70 -45.85
CA VAL A 70 -6.73 13.16 -47.23
C VAL A 70 -5.85 14.05 -48.10
N ALA A 71 -4.60 13.62 -48.23
CA ALA A 71 -3.68 14.06 -49.26
C ALA A 71 -4.20 13.59 -50.64
N LEU A 72 -4.07 14.44 -51.66
CA LEU A 72 -4.38 14.13 -53.05
C LEU A 72 -3.54 15.06 -53.98
N PRO A 73 -3.33 14.73 -55.28
CA PRO A 73 -2.14 14.02 -55.75
C PRO A 73 -1.48 14.67 -57.00
N ARG A 74 -0.31 14.17 -57.41
CA ARG A 74 0.14 14.11 -58.83
C ARG A 74 1.30 13.10 -58.94
N LYS A 75 1.02 11.86 -59.38
CA LYS A 75 1.19 11.31 -60.74
C LYS A 75 2.61 11.46 -61.31
N LEU A 76 3.32 10.33 -61.46
CA LEU A 76 3.74 9.77 -62.75
C LEU A 76 4.06 8.25 -62.64
N THR A 77 3.71 7.56 -63.72
CA THR A 77 3.46 6.13 -64.03
C THR A 77 4.69 5.20 -64.19
N PRO A 78 4.49 3.87 -64.45
CA PRO A 78 5.35 2.75 -64.05
C PRO A 78 6.04 2.03 -65.23
N LYS A 79 6.75 0.92 -64.94
CA LYS A 79 6.88 -0.22 -65.89
C LYS A 79 6.84 -1.59 -65.19
N SER A 80 6.02 -2.44 -65.78
CA SER A 80 5.67 -3.84 -65.50
C SER A 80 6.74 -4.86 -65.91
N ARG A 81 6.71 -6.04 -65.28
CA ARG A 81 6.90 -7.41 -65.85
C ARG A 81 6.69 -8.43 -64.72
N GLN A 82 6.15 -9.62 -64.86
CA GLN A 82 5.30 -10.30 -65.84
C GLN A 82 4.74 -11.52 -65.07
N ALA A 83 3.47 -11.85 -65.25
CA ALA A 83 2.90 -13.07 -64.71
C ALA A 83 3.38 -14.32 -65.47
N ARG A 84 3.45 -15.46 -64.79
CA ARG A 84 3.29 -16.76 -65.44
C ARG A 84 2.44 -17.68 -64.56
N ALA A 85 1.31 -18.09 -65.12
CA ALA A 85 0.39 -19.08 -64.59
C ALA A 85 0.81 -20.49 -65.05
N ALA A 86 0.50 -21.51 -64.24
CA ALA A 86 0.26 -22.90 -64.68
C ALA A 86 -0.51 -23.69 -63.60
N GLN A 87 -1.84 -23.65 -63.71
CA GLN A 87 -2.82 -24.75 -63.81
C GLN A 87 -2.62 -26.17 -63.18
N PRO A 88 -3.72 -26.94 -63.01
CA PRO A 88 -4.08 -27.68 -61.79
C PRO A 88 -4.09 -29.22 -61.96
N LYS A 89 -4.40 -29.98 -60.89
CA LYS A 89 -4.96 -31.34 -60.99
C LYS A 89 -5.96 -31.68 -59.87
N LYS A 90 -7.03 -32.37 -60.30
CA LYS A 90 -8.26 -32.76 -59.61
C LYS A 90 -8.18 -34.15 -58.94
N ARG A 91 -9.21 -34.42 -58.11
CA ARG A 91 -9.85 -35.72 -57.74
C ARG A 91 -9.13 -36.50 -56.62
N ARG A 92 -9.80 -37.16 -55.66
CA ARG A 92 -11.11 -37.84 -55.70
C ARG A 92 -11.64 -38.12 -54.27
N SER A 93 -12.96 -38.27 -54.19
CA SER A 93 -13.86 -38.61 -53.07
C SER A 93 -13.93 -40.11 -52.73
N ALA A 94 -14.34 -40.44 -51.49
CA ALA A 94 -15.27 -41.52 -51.04
C ALA A 94 -14.94 -41.91 -49.57
N SER A 95 -15.74 -41.55 -48.55
CA SER A 95 -16.99 -42.17 -48.06
C SER A 95 -16.83 -43.58 -47.49
N ALA A 96 -17.01 -43.73 -46.17
CA ALA A 96 -17.79 -44.82 -45.55
C ALA A 96 -18.04 -44.52 -44.07
N SER A 97 -19.23 -44.91 -43.64
CA SER A 97 -20.01 -44.54 -42.46
C SER A 97 -20.15 -45.70 -41.46
N LEU A 98 -20.86 -45.41 -40.35
CA LEU A 98 -21.66 -46.29 -39.46
C LEU A 98 -21.04 -46.50 -38.06
N HIS A 99 -21.60 -45.86 -37.01
CA HIS A 99 -22.67 -46.35 -36.09
C HIS A 99 -22.03 -47.00 -34.84
N SER A 100 -22.46 -46.81 -33.57
CA SER A 100 -23.63 -46.18 -32.94
C SER A 100 -23.39 -46.11 -31.42
N GLN A 101 -24.06 -45.15 -30.76
CA GLN A 101 -24.69 -45.21 -29.41
C GLN A 101 -23.75 -45.41 -28.19
N GLU A 102 -23.85 -44.66 -27.08
CA GLU A 102 -25.04 -44.21 -26.35
C GLU A 102 -24.72 -43.05 -25.39
N ALA A 103 -25.76 -42.40 -24.88
CA ALA A 103 -25.81 -41.07 -24.28
C ALA A 103 -25.43 -40.95 -22.79
N SER A 104 -25.04 -39.76 -22.32
CA SER A 104 -25.72 -39.06 -21.20
C SER A 104 -25.15 -37.65 -20.91
N ASN A 105 -26.09 -36.70 -20.83
CA ASN A 105 -26.18 -35.49 -20.00
C ASN A 105 -24.92 -34.63 -19.71
N HIS A 106 -24.91 -33.44 -20.30
CA HIS A 106 -24.09 -32.30 -19.88
C HIS A 106 -24.65 -31.65 -18.60
N ALA A 107 -23.86 -31.66 -17.53
CA ALA A 107 -23.93 -30.71 -16.43
C ALA A 107 -22.73 -29.74 -16.54
N VAL A 108 -22.98 -28.46 -16.30
CA VAL A 108 -21.98 -27.38 -16.31
C VAL A 108 -21.44 -27.26 -14.90
N ASP A 109 -20.23 -27.75 -14.66
CA ASP A 109 -19.57 -27.63 -13.36
C ASP A 109 -18.78 -26.33 -13.24
N THR A 110 -19.16 -25.57 -12.21
CA THR A 110 -18.51 -24.37 -11.71
C THR A 110 -17.40 -24.80 -10.78
N VAL A 111 -16.14 -24.52 -11.12
CA VAL A 111 -14.97 -24.95 -10.35
C VAL A 111 -14.62 -23.91 -9.28
N SER A 112 -14.91 -24.23 -8.03
CA SER A 112 -14.25 -23.66 -6.84
C SER A 112 -12.93 -24.39 -6.58
N PRO A 113 -11.81 -23.71 -6.25
CA PRO A 113 -10.60 -24.38 -5.82
C PRO A 113 -10.53 -24.42 -4.28
N GLN A 114 -10.95 -25.53 -3.68
CA GLN A 114 -10.44 -25.94 -2.37
C GLN A 114 -9.12 -26.70 -2.60
N ARG A 115 -8.02 -26.22 -2.02
CA ARG A 115 -6.77 -26.98 -1.91
C ARG A 115 -6.51 -27.26 -0.44
N GLU A 116 -6.65 -28.54 -0.07
CA GLU A 116 -6.29 -29.08 1.23
C GLU A 116 -4.78 -28.93 1.49
N PHE A 117 -4.44 -28.43 2.69
CA PHE A 117 -3.09 -28.39 3.22
C PHE A 117 -2.80 -29.70 3.97
N GLY A 118 -1.75 -30.41 3.59
CA GLY A 118 -1.20 -31.53 4.33
C GLY A 118 0.28 -31.32 4.61
N LEU A 119 0.63 -30.92 5.83
CA LEU A 119 2.01 -30.86 6.32
C LEU A 119 2.43 -32.26 6.80
N GLN A 120 3.28 -32.96 6.04
CA GLN A 120 3.88 -34.21 6.48
C GLN A 120 5.20 -33.93 7.21
N ILE A 121 5.19 -34.13 8.53
CA ILE A 121 6.36 -34.10 9.42
C ILE A 121 7.16 -35.39 9.23
N ILE A 122 8.39 -35.29 8.73
CA ILE A 122 9.32 -36.42 8.68
C ILE A 122 10.13 -36.45 9.98
N ASN A 123 9.78 -37.36 10.88
CA ASN A 123 10.61 -37.72 12.03
C ASN A 123 11.78 -38.61 11.58
N ARG A 124 13.02 -38.22 11.91
CA ARG A 124 14.16 -39.16 11.95
C ARG A 124 14.96 -39.00 13.24
N PRO A 125 15.47 -40.11 13.82
CA PRO A 125 15.96 -40.14 15.19
C PRO A 125 17.42 -39.73 15.34
N ALA A 126 17.73 -39.24 16.54
CA ALA A 126 19.03 -38.79 17.00
C ALA A 126 20.05 -39.94 17.16
N ALA A 127 21.30 -39.67 16.80
CA ALA A 127 22.47 -40.41 17.25
C ALA A 127 23.61 -39.43 17.59
N SER A 128 24.32 -39.75 18.67
CA SER A 128 25.17 -38.90 19.49
C SER A 128 26.66 -38.96 19.16
N LEU A 129 27.33 -37.81 19.37
CA LEU A 129 28.71 -37.54 19.80
C LEU A 129 29.90 -38.03 18.94
N GLU A 130 30.71 -37.07 18.47
CA GLU A 130 32.15 -36.93 18.80
C GLU A 130 32.75 -35.65 18.18
N ALA A 131 33.56 -34.92 18.96
CA ALA A 131 34.31 -33.74 18.52
C ALA A 131 35.73 -34.15 18.09
N PRO A 132 36.34 -33.46 17.11
CA PRO A 132 37.74 -33.04 17.30
C PRO A 132 38.11 -31.66 16.74
N SER A 133 38.86 -30.92 17.58
CA SER A 133 39.98 -29.98 17.33
C SER A 133 40.32 -29.45 15.92
N CYS A 134 40.51 -28.13 15.84
CA CYS A 134 41.29 -27.36 14.84
C CYS A 134 42.82 -27.44 15.09
N PRO A 135 43.75 -26.90 14.24
CA PRO A 135 43.73 -26.39 12.83
C PRO A 135 44.95 -26.98 12.01
N PRO A 136 45.52 -26.46 10.87
CA PRO A 136 45.37 -25.17 10.19
C PRO A 136 45.37 -25.09 8.62
N THR A 137 44.98 -23.90 8.15
CA THR A 137 45.31 -23.20 6.88
C THR A 137 45.34 -23.97 5.56
N HIS A 138 44.37 -23.71 4.67
CA HIS A 138 44.65 -23.33 3.28
C HIS A 138 43.42 -22.65 2.64
N ASP A 139 43.73 -21.60 1.88
CA ASP A 139 42.87 -20.84 0.99
C ASP A 139 41.93 -21.70 0.12
N HIS A 140 40.82 -21.09 -0.29
CA HIS A 140 39.72 -21.60 -1.13
C HIS A 140 38.47 -22.08 -0.40
N PHE A 141 37.90 -21.25 0.47
CA PHE A 141 36.44 -21.25 0.64
C PHE A 141 35.80 -20.35 -0.41
N SER A 142 35.06 -21.00 -1.30
CA SER A 142 34.48 -20.44 -2.51
C SER A 142 33.63 -19.20 -2.28
N ARG A 143 33.92 -18.19 -3.10
CA ARG A 143 33.28 -16.89 -3.30
C ARG A 143 31.84 -16.99 -3.88
N GLU A 144 31.14 -18.09 -3.62
CA GLU A 144 29.93 -18.50 -4.36
C GLU A 144 28.70 -18.85 -3.50
N ALA A 145 28.76 -18.71 -2.17
CA ALA A 145 27.59 -18.96 -1.31
C ALA A 145 26.68 -17.74 -1.07
N PHE A 146 27.17 -16.51 -1.29
CA PHE A 146 26.40 -15.29 -1.03
C PHE A 146 26.61 -14.20 -2.08
N PRO A 147 25.73 -14.11 -3.08
CA PRO A 147 25.52 -12.85 -3.80
C PRO A 147 24.02 -12.56 -4.01
N ASN A 148 23.44 -11.41 -3.70
CA ASN A 148 23.90 -10.19 -3.05
C ASN A 148 22.62 -9.35 -2.88
N LEU A 149 22.22 -8.94 -1.67
CA LEU A 149 21.21 -7.87 -1.51
C LEU A 149 21.62 -6.63 -2.34
N VAL A 150 22.93 -6.45 -2.57
CA VAL A 150 23.52 -5.50 -3.54
C VAL A 150 22.93 -5.62 -4.95
N GLY A 151 22.69 -6.80 -5.51
CA GLY A 151 22.12 -6.89 -6.87
C GLY A 151 20.65 -6.46 -6.95
N ILE A 152 19.94 -6.54 -5.83
CA ILE A 152 18.50 -6.34 -5.71
C ILE A 152 18.16 -4.93 -5.17
N VAL A 153 19.02 -4.41 -4.29
CA VAL A 153 18.88 -3.15 -3.55
C VAL A 153 19.97 -2.13 -3.93
N ALA A 154 21.11 -2.55 -4.52
CA ALA A 154 22.10 -1.61 -5.01
C ALA A 154 21.76 -1.02 -6.36
N GLU A 155 21.78 0.30 -6.35
CA GLU A 155 21.39 1.20 -7.42
C GLU A 155 22.59 1.52 -8.32
N ALA A 156 23.43 0.53 -8.63
CA ALA A 156 24.70 0.75 -9.33
C ALA A 156 24.56 0.99 -10.85
N GLY A 157 23.33 1.05 -11.38
CA GLY A 157 23.05 1.26 -12.80
C GLY A 157 22.07 2.39 -13.06
N ASP A 158 22.30 3.15 -14.13
CA ASP A 158 21.42 4.24 -14.58
C ASP A 158 20.08 3.75 -15.17
N ASP A 159 19.92 2.43 -15.34
CA ASP A 159 18.73 1.80 -15.91
C ASP A 159 17.93 0.97 -14.90
N SER A 160 16.60 0.94 -15.05
CA SER A 160 15.66 0.09 -14.30
C SER A 160 14.83 -0.79 -15.22
N SER A 161 14.33 -1.89 -14.67
CA SER A 161 13.32 -2.71 -15.33
C SER A 161 11.95 -2.05 -15.22
N HIS A 162 11.24 -1.92 -16.34
CA HIS A 162 9.85 -1.49 -16.39
C HIS A 162 9.01 -2.52 -17.13
N ILE A 163 7.89 -2.94 -16.54
CA ILE A 163 6.98 -3.93 -17.12
C ILE A 163 6.43 -3.42 -18.47
N VAL A 164 6.36 -4.29 -19.47
CA VAL A 164 5.72 -4.00 -20.75
C VAL A 164 4.22 -4.29 -20.62
N SER A 165 3.40 -3.41 -21.19
CA SER A 165 1.95 -3.58 -21.14
C SER A 165 1.52 -4.94 -21.72
N PRO A 166 0.68 -5.72 -21.01
CA PRO A 166 0.16 -7.00 -21.51
C PRO A 166 -0.60 -6.88 -22.83
N ALA A 167 -1.08 -5.68 -23.20
CA ALA A 167 -1.77 -5.44 -24.47
C ALA A 167 -0.83 -5.47 -25.69
N VAL A 168 0.47 -5.29 -25.49
CA VAL A 168 1.49 -5.28 -26.56
C VAL A 168 2.60 -6.32 -26.31
N ALA A 169 2.46 -7.16 -25.28
CA ALA A 169 3.48 -8.12 -24.90
C ALA A 169 3.72 -9.16 -26.02
N GLU A 170 2.64 -9.72 -26.58
CA GLU A 170 2.72 -10.71 -27.68
C GLU A 170 3.41 -10.13 -28.93
N ASP A 171 3.08 -8.89 -29.30
CA ASP A 171 3.74 -8.20 -30.42
C ASP A 171 5.24 -8.02 -30.17
N ASN A 172 5.62 -7.64 -28.94
CA ASN A 172 7.02 -7.51 -28.55
C ASN A 172 7.75 -8.86 -28.53
N ASP A 173 7.09 -9.94 -28.14
CA ASP A 173 7.64 -11.29 -28.18
C ASP A 173 7.95 -11.75 -29.60
N VAL A 174 7.05 -11.48 -30.55
CA VAL A 174 7.26 -11.78 -31.97
C VAL A 174 8.43 -10.96 -32.52
N LEU A 175 8.45 -9.65 -32.24
CA LEU A 175 9.53 -8.76 -32.67
C LEU A 175 10.86 -9.19 -32.09
N GLU A 176 10.92 -9.59 -30.83
CA GLU A 176 12.16 -10.01 -30.21
C GLU A 176 12.62 -11.40 -30.67
N SER A 177 11.69 -12.32 -30.93
CA SER A 177 12.01 -13.58 -31.60
C SER A 177 12.71 -13.33 -32.94
N TYR A 178 12.21 -12.38 -33.73
CA TYR A 178 12.86 -11.94 -34.96
C TYR A 178 14.22 -11.27 -34.71
N LEU A 179 14.30 -10.30 -33.79
CA LEU A 179 15.55 -9.60 -33.47
C LEU A 179 16.62 -10.52 -32.85
N SER A 180 16.23 -11.62 -32.19
CA SER A 180 17.15 -12.63 -31.66
C SER A 180 17.94 -13.35 -32.75
N THR A 181 17.43 -13.34 -33.98
CA THR A 181 18.11 -13.86 -35.17
C THR A 181 19.07 -12.85 -35.82
N VAL A 182 19.05 -11.59 -35.37
CA VAL A 182 19.89 -10.50 -35.88
C VAL A 182 21.02 -10.21 -34.88
N PRO A 183 22.30 -10.46 -35.23
CA PRO A 183 23.45 -10.07 -34.41
C PRO A 183 23.42 -8.54 -34.13
N ASP A 184 23.85 -8.12 -32.93
CA ASP A 184 23.92 -6.72 -32.45
C ASP A 184 22.59 -5.96 -32.20
N ALA A 185 21.42 -6.60 -32.40
CA ALA A 185 20.12 -5.98 -32.12
C ALA A 185 19.58 -6.18 -30.68
N ARG A 186 20.33 -6.87 -29.80
CA ARG A 186 19.91 -7.14 -28.42
C ARG A 186 19.99 -5.87 -27.55
N ARG A 187 18.87 -5.16 -27.40
CA ARG A 187 18.73 -4.04 -26.44
C ARG A 187 17.73 -4.30 -25.31
N ARG A 188 17.06 -5.47 -25.29
CA ARG A 188 15.99 -5.78 -24.34
C ARG A 188 16.34 -7.02 -23.53
N SER A 189 16.04 -6.99 -22.24
CA SER A 189 16.16 -8.12 -21.34
C SER A 189 14.77 -8.72 -21.15
N ILE A 190 14.44 -9.72 -21.97
CA ILE A 190 13.22 -10.49 -21.71
C ILE A 190 13.50 -11.53 -20.62
N ILE A 191 12.73 -11.46 -19.53
CA ILE A 191 12.54 -12.59 -18.63
C ILE A 191 11.36 -13.41 -19.16
N ARG A 192 11.63 -14.45 -19.93
CA ARG A 192 10.57 -15.34 -20.43
C ARG A 192 10.08 -16.22 -19.29
N THR A 193 8.77 -16.32 -19.14
CA THR A 193 8.14 -17.42 -18.40
C THR A 193 8.36 -18.72 -19.17
N ASP A 194 8.58 -19.84 -18.46
CA ASP A 194 8.77 -21.16 -19.07
C ASP A 194 7.62 -21.49 -20.05
N PRO A 195 7.90 -21.78 -21.34
CA PRO A 195 6.89 -22.15 -22.33
C PRO A 195 6.12 -23.45 -22.00
N ASN A 196 6.55 -24.22 -21.00
CA ASN A 196 5.86 -25.45 -20.56
C ASN A 196 4.82 -25.23 -19.44
N SER A 197 4.59 -23.99 -19.01
CA SER A 197 3.57 -23.72 -17.97
C SER A 197 2.16 -24.04 -18.48
N ARG A 198 1.47 -24.96 -17.81
CA ARG A 198 0.08 -25.36 -18.12
C ARG A 198 -0.96 -24.29 -17.72
N ARG A 199 -0.56 -23.18 -17.09
CA ARG A 199 -1.47 -22.07 -16.79
C ARG A 199 -1.49 -21.09 -17.97
N PRO A 200 -2.67 -20.59 -18.41
CA PRO A 200 -2.78 -19.55 -19.43
C PRO A 200 -2.36 -18.17 -18.87
N VAL A 201 -1.16 -18.08 -18.29
CA VAL A 201 -0.57 -16.82 -17.83
C VAL A 201 0.18 -16.22 -19.01
N ARG A 202 -0.25 -15.03 -19.44
CA ARG A 202 0.43 -14.30 -20.53
C ARG A 202 1.90 -14.06 -20.14
N PRO A 203 2.84 -14.13 -21.09
CA PRO A 203 4.24 -13.83 -20.81
C PRO A 203 4.38 -12.41 -20.24
N VAL A 204 5.21 -12.28 -19.21
CA VAL A 204 5.56 -10.98 -18.61
C VAL A 204 6.87 -10.51 -19.23
N LEU A 205 6.86 -9.34 -19.84
CA LEU A 205 8.05 -8.76 -20.46
C LEU A 205 8.49 -7.51 -19.71
N PHE A 206 9.80 -7.27 -19.71
CA PHE A 206 10.42 -6.09 -19.10
C PHE A 206 11.27 -5.36 -20.14
N ASN A 207 11.19 -4.03 -20.12
CA ASN A 207 12.12 -3.16 -20.82
C ASN A 207 13.11 -2.57 -19.82
N THR A 208 14.32 -2.31 -20.30
CA THR A 208 15.31 -1.51 -19.59
C THR A 208 15.05 -0.04 -19.93
N VAL A 209 14.76 0.78 -18.93
CA VAL A 209 14.48 2.22 -19.08
C VAL A 209 15.43 3.04 -18.21
N PRO A 210 15.86 4.24 -18.64
CA PRO A 210 16.63 5.13 -17.79
C PRO A 210 15.85 5.50 -16.53
N ARG A 211 16.49 5.40 -15.36
CA ARG A 211 15.89 5.75 -14.06
C ARG A 211 15.72 7.26 -13.90
N ARG A 212 16.68 8.02 -14.42
CA ARG A 212 16.76 9.46 -14.18
C ARG A 212 15.99 10.25 -15.23
N PRO A 213 15.33 11.35 -14.84
CA PRO A 213 14.82 12.30 -15.80
C PRO A 213 15.92 12.80 -16.73
N LEU A 214 15.58 12.99 -18.00
CA LEU A 214 16.53 13.46 -19.01
C LEU A 214 17.11 14.82 -18.60
N GLY A 215 18.45 14.91 -18.62
CA GLY A 215 19.18 16.14 -18.27
C GLY A 215 19.50 16.31 -16.78
N VAL A 216 19.19 15.32 -15.93
CA VAL A 216 19.52 15.34 -14.49
C VAL A 216 20.76 14.48 -14.22
N SER A 217 21.84 15.10 -13.72
CA SER A 217 23.08 14.42 -13.33
C SER A 217 23.18 14.20 -11.82
N ALA A 218 23.59 13.01 -11.37
CA ALA A 218 23.71 12.63 -9.96
C ALA A 218 25.01 13.11 -9.31
N ASN A 219 25.33 14.39 -9.42
CA ASN A 219 26.63 14.89 -8.94
C ASN A 219 26.67 15.01 -7.41
N GLN A 220 25.51 15.07 -6.73
CA GLN A 220 25.32 14.93 -5.28
C GLN A 220 23.90 14.41 -5.03
N SER A 221 23.73 13.28 -4.33
CA SER A 221 22.39 12.81 -3.96
C SER A 221 22.03 13.43 -2.60
N LEU A 222 21.06 14.36 -2.61
CA LEU A 222 20.44 14.86 -1.37
C LEU A 222 20.11 13.73 -0.38
N PRO A 223 19.61 12.54 -0.82
CA PRO A 223 19.44 11.40 0.06
C PRO A 223 20.71 10.99 0.83
N ALA A 224 21.88 10.92 0.18
CA ALA A 224 23.13 10.56 0.85
C ALA A 224 23.51 11.59 1.92
N THR A 225 23.42 12.88 1.61
CA THR A 225 23.67 13.95 2.58
C THR A 225 22.74 13.86 3.79
N LYS A 226 21.45 13.57 3.57
CA LYS A 226 20.50 13.37 4.67
C LYS A 226 20.83 12.15 5.52
N CYS A 227 21.26 11.06 4.89
CA CYS A 227 21.70 9.85 5.59
C CYS A 227 22.93 10.12 6.47
N GLU A 228 23.95 10.79 5.94
CA GLU A 228 25.13 11.20 6.70
C GLU A 228 24.78 12.09 7.90
N PHE A 229 23.83 13.03 7.73
CA PHE A 229 23.35 13.87 8.83
C PHE A 229 22.68 13.05 9.94
N ILE A 230 21.81 12.09 9.58
CA ILE A 230 21.15 11.21 10.54
C ILE A 230 22.20 10.37 11.28
N GLU A 231 23.12 9.74 10.56
CA GLU A 231 24.15 8.88 11.14
C GLU A 231 25.02 9.64 12.13
N LYS A 232 25.49 10.84 11.75
CA LYS A 232 26.25 11.72 12.64
C LYS A 232 25.46 12.12 13.89
N TYR A 233 24.14 12.26 13.78
CA TYR A 233 23.28 12.57 14.92
C TYR A 233 23.08 11.36 15.86
N LEU A 234 23.19 10.15 15.32
CA LEU A 234 23.02 8.89 16.04
C LEU A 234 24.34 8.32 16.59
N GLU A 235 25.49 8.85 16.20
CA GLU A 235 26.79 8.42 16.71
C GLU A 235 26.90 8.56 18.24
N PRO A 236 27.49 7.57 18.95
CA PRO A 236 28.12 6.35 18.43
C PRO A 236 27.15 5.16 18.22
N GLY A 237 25.86 5.32 18.50
CA GLY A 237 24.85 4.26 18.63
C GLY A 237 24.18 3.78 17.33
N VAL A 238 24.70 4.14 16.16
CA VAL A 238 24.07 3.81 14.86
C VAL A 238 23.85 2.29 14.70
N ASN A 239 24.83 1.48 15.10
CA ASN A 239 24.72 0.02 14.99
C ASN A 239 23.67 -0.56 15.93
N ASP A 240 23.55 -0.04 17.16
CA ASP A 240 22.49 -0.43 18.09
C ASP A 240 21.10 -0.11 17.51
N VAL A 241 20.94 1.01 16.78
CA VAL A 241 19.68 1.35 16.09
C VAL A 241 19.36 0.34 14.98
N VAL A 242 20.36 -0.12 14.22
CA VAL A 242 20.18 -1.19 13.22
C VAL A 242 19.79 -2.51 13.92
N ASP A 243 20.39 -2.82 15.06
CA ASP A 243 20.06 -4.02 15.83
C ASP A 243 18.62 -3.97 16.37
N LEU A 244 18.19 -2.81 16.87
CA LEU A 244 16.80 -2.57 17.28
C LEU A 244 15.82 -2.77 16.11
N PHE A 245 16.17 -2.31 14.90
CA PHE A 245 15.34 -2.53 13.71
C PHE A 245 15.14 -4.03 13.44
N PHE A 246 16.21 -4.82 13.43
CA PHE A 246 16.09 -6.26 13.16
C PHE A 246 15.35 -6.99 14.27
N HIS A 247 15.59 -6.61 15.52
CA HIS A 247 15.01 -7.25 16.69
C HIS A 247 13.51 -6.99 16.84
N TYR A 248 13.03 -5.78 16.54
CA TYR A 248 11.62 -5.42 16.74
C TYR A 248 10.81 -5.35 15.44
N VAL A 249 11.39 -4.84 14.36
CA VAL A 249 10.64 -4.55 13.11
C VAL A 249 10.77 -5.69 12.12
N ASN A 250 11.99 -6.03 11.70
CA ASN A 250 12.21 -6.96 10.60
C ASN A 250 11.75 -8.39 10.94
N ILE A 251 11.82 -8.81 12.20
CA ILE A 251 11.32 -10.12 12.63
C ILE A 251 9.80 -10.26 12.45
N CYS A 252 9.04 -9.17 12.67
CA CYS A 252 7.58 -9.15 12.53
C CYS A 252 7.13 -8.81 11.11
N PHE A 253 7.95 -8.03 10.39
CA PHE A 253 7.67 -7.46 9.09
C PHE A 253 8.91 -7.62 8.19
N PRO A 254 9.11 -8.82 7.60
CA PRO A 254 10.37 -9.25 7.00
C PRO A 254 10.65 -8.60 5.65
N ILE A 255 11.14 -7.37 5.71
CA ILE A 255 11.59 -6.57 4.56
C ILE A 255 12.93 -7.08 4.04
N PHE A 256 13.84 -7.43 4.94
CA PHE A 256 15.21 -7.84 4.63
C PHE A 256 15.48 -9.28 5.08
N ASP A 257 16.37 -9.95 4.33
CA ASP A 257 17.15 -11.05 4.90
C ASP A 257 18.27 -10.45 5.77
N GLU A 258 18.25 -10.72 7.07
CA GLU A 258 19.13 -10.05 8.04
C GLU A 258 20.61 -10.33 7.77
N MET A 259 20.96 -11.58 7.50
CA MET A 259 22.36 -11.96 7.23
C MET A 259 22.89 -11.26 5.97
N SER A 260 22.11 -11.28 4.89
CA SER A 260 22.46 -10.61 3.65
C SER A 260 22.54 -9.09 3.82
N PHE A 261 21.60 -8.48 4.54
CA PHE A 261 21.64 -7.05 4.81
C PHE A 261 22.86 -6.65 5.60
N ARG A 262 23.14 -7.32 6.74
CA ARG A 262 24.29 -7.00 7.59
C ARG A 262 25.61 -7.16 6.86
N HIS A 263 25.75 -8.18 6.02
CA HIS A 263 26.93 -8.35 5.19
C HIS A 263 27.16 -7.15 4.28
N VAL A 264 26.13 -6.71 3.56
CA VAL A 264 26.22 -5.54 2.67
C VAL A 264 26.44 -4.25 3.45
N TYR A 265 25.73 -4.07 4.56
CA TYR A 265 25.87 -2.89 5.40
C TYR A 265 27.29 -2.72 5.96
N CYS A 266 27.98 -3.81 6.29
CA CYS A 266 29.36 -3.76 6.79
C CYS A 266 30.42 -3.65 5.68
N THR A 267 30.17 -4.20 4.49
CA THR A 267 31.19 -4.33 3.44
C THR A 267 31.05 -3.32 2.31
N HIS A 268 29.83 -2.93 1.98
CA HIS A 268 29.48 -2.11 0.83
C HIS A 268 28.25 -1.23 1.16
N LYS A 269 28.32 -0.45 2.24
CA LYS A 269 27.19 0.38 2.70
C LYS A 269 26.71 1.37 1.64
N GLU A 270 27.64 1.91 0.86
CA GLU A 270 27.41 2.85 -0.24
C GLU A 270 26.51 2.28 -1.35
N ASN A 271 26.35 0.96 -1.38
CA ASN A 271 25.47 0.28 -2.30
C ASN A 271 24.02 0.17 -1.77
N ILE A 272 23.72 0.59 -0.55
CA ILE A 272 22.34 0.62 -0.05
C ILE A 272 21.78 2.01 -0.34
N SER A 273 20.54 2.07 -0.83
CA SER A 273 19.80 3.33 -0.98
C SER A 273 19.89 4.16 0.31
N PRO A 274 20.38 5.41 0.24
CA PRO A 274 20.43 6.28 1.40
C PRO A 274 19.03 6.61 1.93
N ALA A 275 18.03 6.75 1.05
CA ALA A 275 16.66 6.98 1.50
C ALA A 275 16.12 5.78 2.29
N LEU A 276 16.44 4.56 1.87
CA LEU A 276 16.07 3.35 2.58
C LEU A 276 16.74 3.28 3.97
N LEU A 277 18.02 3.60 4.07
CA LEU A 277 18.73 3.68 5.36
C LEU A 277 18.13 4.75 6.28
N CYS A 278 17.86 5.96 5.78
CA CYS A 278 17.20 7.01 6.56
C CYS A 278 15.88 6.53 7.17
N ASN A 279 15.04 5.86 6.38
CA ASN A 279 13.75 5.36 6.84
C ASN A 279 13.90 4.16 7.81
N LEU A 280 14.91 3.31 7.63
CA LEU A 280 15.26 2.25 8.59
C LEU A 280 15.63 2.84 9.94
N TYR A 281 16.55 3.82 9.96
CA TYR A 281 16.97 4.48 11.19
C TYR A 281 15.77 5.14 11.88
N ALA A 282 15.00 5.96 11.15
CA ALA A 282 13.84 6.65 11.70
C ALA A 282 12.80 5.69 12.29
N ASN A 283 12.52 4.57 11.61
CA ASN A 283 11.56 3.56 12.05
C ASN A 283 12.00 2.88 13.36
N ALA A 284 13.31 2.67 13.54
CA ALA A 284 13.86 1.99 14.71
C ALA A 284 13.94 2.86 15.98
N LEU A 285 13.89 4.20 15.85
CA LEU A 285 14.08 5.11 16.99
C LEU A 285 13.01 4.99 18.08
N ILE A 286 11.80 4.52 17.73
CA ILE A 286 10.76 4.26 18.74
C ILE A 286 11.18 3.21 19.77
N TYR A 287 12.14 2.35 19.44
CA TYR A 287 12.70 1.32 20.32
C TYR A 287 13.99 1.75 21.02
N TRP A 288 14.40 3.02 20.96
CA TRP A 288 15.63 3.52 21.58
C TRP A 288 15.72 3.15 23.06
N GLU A 289 14.62 3.34 23.80
CA GLU A 289 14.53 2.96 25.21
C GLU A 289 14.62 1.46 25.44
N ASN A 290 14.58 0.59 24.43
CA ASN A 290 14.72 -0.85 24.64
C ASN A 290 16.19 -1.30 24.69
N SER A 291 17.13 -0.46 24.24
CA SER A 291 18.56 -0.77 24.28
C SER A 291 19.24 -0.22 25.55
N PRO A 292 19.87 -1.07 26.39
CA PRO A 292 20.62 -0.61 27.56
C PRO A 292 21.78 0.34 27.24
N SER A 293 22.44 0.17 26.09
CA SER A 293 23.55 1.04 25.65
C SER A 293 23.05 2.44 25.32
N LEU A 294 21.96 2.53 24.55
CA LEU A 294 21.39 3.79 24.06
C LEU A 294 20.66 4.60 25.14
N ARG A 295 20.05 3.94 26.14
CA ARG A 295 19.38 4.60 27.29
C ARG A 295 20.27 5.61 28.02
N SER A 296 21.59 5.39 28.00
CA SER A 296 22.56 6.27 28.67
C SER A 296 22.92 7.52 27.86
N GLY A 297 22.61 7.53 26.56
CA GLY A 297 22.89 8.62 25.64
C GLY A 297 21.79 9.68 25.55
N HIS A 298 22.03 10.69 24.72
CA HIS A 298 21.03 11.70 24.41
C HIS A 298 19.96 11.11 23.46
N TYR A 299 18.70 11.10 23.91
CA TYR A 299 17.58 10.65 23.09
C TYR A 299 17.39 11.59 21.89
N PRO A 300 17.44 11.08 20.64
CA PRO A 300 17.35 11.94 19.47
C PRO A 300 15.93 12.48 19.26
N ASP A 301 15.81 13.66 18.65
CA ASP A 301 14.50 14.16 18.21
C ASP A 301 14.00 13.31 17.04
N ILE A 302 13.09 12.38 17.34
CA ILE A 302 12.48 11.48 16.37
C ILE A 302 11.81 12.24 15.21
N ARG A 303 11.18 13.39 15.48
CA ARG A 303 10.50 14.17 14.43
C ARG A 303 11.51 14.77 13.47
N PHE A 304 12.62 15.28 14.00
CA PHE A 304 13.72 15.80 13.17
C PHE A 304 14.26 14.70 12.24
N ILE A 305 14.50 13.50 12.75
CA ILE A 305 15.01 12.37 11.95
C ILE A 305 14.00 11.93 10.90
N TRP A 306 12.71 11.83 11.24
CA TRP A 306 11.65 11.56 10.26
C TRP A 306 11.59 12.61 9.15
N ASN A 307 11.74 13.89 9.48
CA ASN A 307 11.78 14.96 8.46
C ASN A 307 12.97 14.76 7.50
N GLN A 308 14.15 14.41 8.00
CA GLN A 308 15.30 14.10 7.15
C GLN A 308 15.05 12.86 6.26
N ALA A 309 14.42 11.82 6.82
CA ALA A 309 14.07 10.61 6.08
C ALA A 309 13.01 10.85 4.99
N ASN A 310 12.03 11.71 5.25
CA ASN A 310 11.03 12.14 4.28
C ASN A 310 11.67 12.92 3.12
N GLU A 311 12.56 13.87 3.41
CA GLU A 311 13.28 14.62 2.38
C GLU A 311 14.16 13.70 1.51
N ALA A 312 14.86 12.74 2.12
CA ALA A 312 15.63 11.73 1.40
C ALA A 312 14.73 10.89 0.49
N LEU A 313 13.59 10.40 1.01
CA LEU A 313 12.64 9.59 0.26
C LEU A 313 12.04 10.33 -0.94
N HIS A 314 11.54 11.55 -0.74
CA HIS A 314 10.96 12.33 -1.83
C HIS A 314 12.01 12.70 -2.90
N SER A 315 13.25 12.95 -2.49
CA SER A 315 14.33 13.21 -3.44
C SER A 315 14.69 11.97 -4.25
N GLU A 316 14.77 10.79 -3.65
CA GLU A 316 15.04 9.54 -4.38
C GLU A 316 13.88 9.19 -5.31
N LEU A 317 12.64 9.32 -4.83
CA LEU A 317 11.43 9.11 -5.61
C LEU A 317 11.40 9.96 -6.89
N PHE A 318 11.89 11.21 -6.81
CA PHE A 318 11.98 12.10 -7.96
C PHE A 318 13.13 11.75 -8.91
N LEU A 319 14.29 11.36 -8.37
CA LEU A 319 15.53 11.20 -9.14
C LEU A 319 15.69 9.82 -9.75
N SER A 320 15.42 8.75 -9.00
CA SER A 320 15.75 7.38 -9.40
C SER A 320 14.94 6.35 -8.63
N PRO A 321 13.61 6.31 -8.80
CA PRO A 321 12.76 5.39 -8.06
C PRO A 321 13.06 3.92 -8.40
N GLY A 322 13.07 3.06 -7.39
CA GLY A 322 13.31 1.63 -7.51
C GLY A 322 12.60 0.80 -6.44
N ILE A 323 12.99 -0.47 -6.29
CA ILE A 323 12.45 -1.34 -5.23
C ILE A 323 12.86 -0.81 -3.84
N SER A 324 14.07 -0.25 -3.72
CA SER A 324 14.55 0.48 -2.54
C SER A 324 13.58 1.58 -2.12
N THR A 325 13.11 2.38 -3.08
CA THR A 325 12.12 3.42 -2.85
C THR A 325 10.78 2.85 -2.38
N VAL A 326 10.32 1.73 -2.96
CA VAL A 326 9.11 1.03 -2.49
C VAL A 326 9.27 0.59 -1.03
N MET A 327 10.41 -0.02 -0.67
CA MET A 327 10.71 -0.44 0.70
C MET A 327 10.78 0.76 1.66
N ALA A 328 11.39 1.86 1.23
CA ALA A 328 11.50 3.08 2.01
C ALA A 328 10.12 3.70 2.27
N ILE A 329 9.21 3.71 1.27
CA ILE A 329 7.81 4.10 1.46
C ILE A 329 7.12 3.22 2.51
N ILE A 330 7.28 1.90 2.42
CA ILE A 330 6.65 0.96 3.34
C ILE A 330 7.15 1.16 4.78
N LEU A 331 8.46 1.34 4.98
CA LEU A 331 9.04 1.67 6.29
C LEU A 331 8.53 3.02 6.83
N ASN A 332 8.34 4.00 5.94
CA ASN A 332 7.84 5.32 6.29
C ASN A 332 6.39 5.26 6.77
N VAL A 333 5.51 4.61 6.00
CA VAL A 333 4.09 4.44 6.33
C VAL A 333 3.91 3.57 7.59
N CYS A 334 4.79 2.60 7.81
CA CYS A 334 4.84 1.79 9.03
C CYS A 334 5.53 2.52 10.21
N GLY A 335 5.98 3.75 10.03
CA GLY A 335 6.72 4.53 11.02
C GLY A 335 5.87 5.00 12.20
N ARG A 336 6.50 5.06 13.38
CA ARG A 336 5.92 5.59 14.62
C ARG A 336 6.71 6.80 15.13
N PRO A 337 6.03 7.83 15.69
CA PRO A 337 4.58 8.02 15.68
C PRO A 337 4.05 8.34 14.28
N SER A 338 2.79 8.01 13.99
CA SER A 338 2.18 8.35 12.70
C SER A 338 1.96 9.86 12.59
N THR A 339 2.44 10.49 11.52
CA THR A 339 2.46 11.95 11.39
C THR A 339 1.45 12.52 10.40
N SER A 340 1.07 11.79 9.34
CA SER A 340 0.15 12.29 8.31
C SER A 340 -0.67 11.18 7.66
N MET A 341 -1.97 11.12 7.98
CA MET A 341 -2.91 10.19 7.36
C MET A 341 -2.98 10.37 5.83
N PHE A 342 -3.20 11.61 5.37
CA PHE A 342 -3.27 11.94 3.94
C PHE A 342 -1.96 11.65 3.21
N GLY A 343 -0.83 12.00 3.83
CA GLY A 343 0.50 11.72 3.28
C GLY A 343 0.74 10.22 3.14
N ASN A 344 0.42 9.44 4.18
CA ASN A 344 0.58 8.00 4.18
C ASN A 344 -0.26 7.32 3.10
N GLY A 345 -1.54 7.68 2.96
CA GLY A 345 -2.40 7.16 1.90
C GLY A 345 -1.85 7.44 0.49
N GLY A 346 -1.40 8.68 0.24
CA GLY A 346 -0.76 9.04 -1.05
C GLY A 346 0.55 8.29 -1.32
N MET A 347 1.35 8.05 -0.28
CA MET A 347 2.59 7.28 -0.38
C MET A 347 2.31 5.81 -0.67
N VAL A 348 1.29 5.20 -0.04
CA VAL A 348 0.84 3.83 -0.38
C VAL A 348 0.41 3.75 -1.85
N GLY A 349 -0.39 4.70 -2.35
CA GLY A 349 -0.74 4.75 -3.77
C GLY A 349 0.48 4.84 -4.69
N THR A 350 1.51 5.58 -4.29
CA THR A 350 2.80 5.66 -5.01
C THR A 350 3.54 4.33 -4.97
N ALA A 351 3.62 3.66 -3.82
CA ALA A 351 4.24 2.33 -3.70
C ALA A 351 3.54 1.29 -4.58
N VAL A 352 2.20 1.32 -4.66
CA VAL A 352 1.42 0.45 -5.56
C VAL A 352 1.75 0.74 -7.03
N ALA A 353 1.80 2.01 -7.43
CA ALA A 353 2.15 2.38 -8.80
C ALA A 353 3.57 1.93 -9.19
N LEU A 354 4.56 2.16 -8.33
CA LEU A 354 5.93 1.69 -8.53
C LEU A 354 6.03 0.17 -8.55
N SER A 355 5.32 -0.52 -7.66
CA SER A 355 5.29 -1.99 -7.62
C SER A 355 4.76 -2.59 -8.91
N ASN A 356 3.70 -2.01 -9.48
CA ASN A 356 3.16 -2.40 -10.78
C ASN A 356 4.18 -2.14 -11.90
N ALA A 357 4.83 -0.97 -11.92
CA ALA A 357 5.85 -0.64 -12.92
C ALA A 357 7.07 -1.57 -12.86
N LEU A 358 7.48 -2.00 -11.67
CA LEU A 358 8.60 -2.92 -11.41
C LEU A 358 8.21 -4.40 -11.56
N GLY A 359 6.93 -4.69 -11.83
CA GLY A 359 6.38 -6.04 -11.97
C GLY A 359 6.36 -6.86 -10.68
N LEU A 360 6.35 -6.21 -9.51
CA LEU A 360 6.24 -6.91 -8.22
C LEU A 360 4.88 -7.61 -8.04
N ASN A 361 3.86 -7.17 -8.79
CA ASN A 361 2.53 -7.79 -8.82
C ASN A 361 2.45 -9.09 -9.64
N ARG A 362 3.57 -9.55 -10.21
CA ARG A 362 3.65 -10.74 -11.08
C ARG A 362 4.38 -11.89 -10.38
N ASP A 363 3.87 -13.11 -10.55
CA ASP A 363 4.49 -14.33 -10.02
C ASP A 363 5.90 -14.55 -10.60
N PRO A 364 6.98 -14.46 -9.79
CA PRO A 364 8.34 -14.65 -10.26
C PRO A 364 8.80 -16.12 -10.28
N SER A 365 7.95 -17.08 -9.90
CA SER A 365 8.34 -18.49 -9.71
C SER A 365 9.01 -19.10 -10.94
N ASN A 366 8.52 -18.74 -12.13
CA ASN A 366 9.03 -19.26 -13.41
C ASN A 366 10.06 -18.33 -14.09
N TRP A 367 10.51 -17.28 -13.42
CA TRP A 367 11.47 -16.33 -13.98
C TRP A 367 12.89 -16.87 -13.90
N ASN A 368 13.73 -16.48 -14.86
CA ASN A 368 15.16 -16.81 -14.88
C ASN A 368 15.98 -15.84 -13.99
N ILE A 369 15.64 -15.81 -12.70
CA ILE A 369 16.33 -15.05 -11.65
C ILE A 369 16.63 -15.97 -10.46
N ARG A 370 17.50 -15.52 -9.54
CA ARG A 370 17.91 -16.32 -8.39
C ARG A 370 16.71 -16.60 -7.46
N PRO A 371 16.61 -17.79 -6.83
CA PRO A 371 15.52 -18.11 -5.90
C PRO A 371 15.35 -17.07 -4.78
N MET A 372 16.45 -16.59 -4.21
CA MET A 372 16.43 -15.52 -3.20
C MET A 372 15.78 -14.22 -3.70
N GLU A 373 15.94 -13.88 -4.98
CA GLU A 373 15.30 -12.70 -5.57
C GLU A 373 13.81 -12.92 -5.78
N LYS A 374 13.39 -14.15 -6.12
CA LYS A 374 11.97 -14.53 -6.23
C LYS A 374 11.27 -14.36 -4.89
N GLY A 375 11.82 -14.97 -3.84
CA GLY A 375 11.31 -14.85 -2.47
C GLY A 375 11.26 -13.40 -2.01
N PHE A 376 12.31 -12.62 -2.27
CA PHE A 376 12.34 -11.20 -1.97
C PHE A 376 11.20 -10.41 -2.66
N ARG A 377 11.02 -10.57 -3.98
CA ARG A 377 9.95 -9.88 -4.74
C ARG A 377 8.56 -10.25 -4.22
N ILE A 378 8.35 -11.53 -3.90
CA ILE A 378 7.11 -12.02 -3.28
C ILE A 378 6.86 -11.31 -1.95
N ARG A 379 7.86 -11.27 -1.06
CA ARG A 379 7.74 -10.60 0.25
C ARG A 379 7.38 -9.12 0.09
N ILE A 380 8.13 -8.35 -0.72
CA ILE A 380 7.86 -6.92 -0.89
C ILE A 380 6.43 -6.66 -1.41
N TRP A 381 5.95 -7.47 -2.36
CA TRP A 381 4.56 -7.34 -2.84
C TRP A 381 3.53 -7.49 -1.72
N TRP A 382 3.69 -8.51 -0.86
CA TRP A 382 2.77 -8.74 0.25
C TRP A 382 2.81 -7.63 1.29
N LEU A 383 3.98 -7.04 1.56
CA LEU A 383 4.09 -5.89 2.46
C LEU A 383 3.35 -4.66 1.90
N VAL A 384 3.43 -4.42 0.59
CA VAL A 384 2.65 -3.37 -0.10
C VAL A 384 1.15 -3.65 0.00
N LEU A 385 0.72 -4.90 -0.22
CA LEU A 385 -0.68 -5.30 -0.12
C LEU A 385 -1.24 -5.12 1.29
N ILE A 386 -0.48 -5.48 2.32
CA ILE A 386 -0.83 -5.20 3.73
C ILE A 386 -1.13 -3.72 3.91
N HIS A 387 -0.22 -2.82 3.55
CA HIS A 387 -0.46 -1.40 3.72
C HIS A 387 -1.65 -0.87 2.89
N ASP A 388 -1.85 -1.33 1.66
CA ASP A 388 -3.01 -0.93 0.83
C ASP A 388 -4.35 -1.26 1.53
N ARG A 389 -4.49 -2.47 2.07
CA ARG A 389 -5.73 -2.91 2.74
C ARG A 389 -5.94 -2.23 4.09
N TRP A 390 -4.90 -2.21 4.94
CA TRP A 390 -5.03 -1.69 6.29
C TRP A 390 -5.14 -0.16 6.33
N CYS A 391 -4.48 0.55 5.41
CA CYS A 391 -4.71 1.99 5.24
C CYS A 391 -6.13 2.27 4.72
N SER A 392 -6.65 1.45 3.81
CA SER A 392 -8.03 1.58 3.34
C SER A 392 -9.05 1.44 4.46
N LEU A 393 -8.88 0.46 5.36
CA LEU A 393 -9.73 0.32 6.54
C LEU A 393 -9.61 1.53 7.49
N ALA A 394 -8.40 2.02 7.73
CA ALA A 394 -8.14 3.07 8.71
C ALA A 394 -8.54 4.48 8.21
N TYR A 395 -8.29 4.78 6.94
CA TYR A 395 -8.37 6.13 6.38
C TYR A 395 -9.66 6.39 5.58
N GLY A 396 -10.50 5.37 5.37
CA GLY A 396 -11.76 5.51 4.65
C GLY A 396 -11.62 5.71 3.14
N THR A 397 -10.49 5.29 2.55
CA THR A 397 -10.24 5.39 1.11
C THR A 397 -10.32 4.02 0.43
N PRO A 398 -10.87 3.89 -0.79
CA PRO A 398 -10.91 2.61 -1.51
C PRO A 398 -9.55 1.98 -1.77
N LEU A 399 -9.56 0.67 -2.01
CA LEU A 399 -8.39 -0.14 -2.35
C LEU A 399 -7.72 0.32 -3.65
N HIS A 400 -6.38 0.39 -3.69
CA HIS A 400 -5.64 0.63 -4.93
C HIS A 400 -5.38 -0.66 -5.73
N ILE A 401 -5.16 -1.78 -5.04
CA ILE A 401 -4.90 -3.09 -5.67
C ILE A 401 -6.20 -3.86 -5.81
N HIS A 402 -6.57 -4.29 -7.02
CA HIS A 402 -7.67 -5.24 -7.20
C HIS A 402 -7.16 -6.69 -7.31
N ARG A 403 -7.96 -7.66 -6.84
CA ARG A 403 -7.59 -9.09 -6.86
C ARG A 403 -7.23 -9.63 -8.24
N ALA A 404 -7.89 -9.13 -9.28
CA ALA A 404 -7.65 -9.49 -10.69
C ALA A 404 -6.32 -8.94 -11.24
N GLN A 405 -5.60 -8.09 -10.49
CA GLN A 405 -4.41 -7.39 -10.94
C GLN A 405 -3.11 -7.98 -10.36
N TYR A 406 -3.15 -9.13 -9.68
CA TYR A 406 -1.97 -9.84 -9.18
C TYR A 406 -2.13 -11.37 -9.14
N ASP A 407 -1.01 -12.07 -9.34
CA ASP A 407 -0.89 -13.54 -9.34
C ASP A 407 0.24 -14.05 -8.43
N VAL A 408 0.83 -13.16 -7.62
CA VAL A 408 1.92 -13.48 -6.69
C VAL A 408 1.50 -14.55 -5.67
N PRO A 409 2.27 -15.64 -5.52
CA PRO A 409 1.99 -16.68 -4.53
C PRO A 409 2.26 -16.17 -3.10
N TYR A 410 1.71 -16.84 -2.08
CA TYR A 410 2.09 -16.56 -0.70
C TYR A 410 3.58 -16.86 -0.46
N PRO A 411 4.25 -16.14 0.45
CA PRO A 411 5.57 -16.53 0.93
C PRO A 411 5.50 -17.89 1.63
N THR A 412 6.58 -18.65 1.59
CA THR A 412 6.73 -19.91 2.31
C THR A 412 7.54 -19.73 3.58
N MET A 413 7.53 -20.73 4.47
CA MET A 413 8.40 -20.71 5.66
C MET A 413 9.88 -20.60 5.28
N ASP A 414 10.30 -21.26 4.19
CA ASP A 414 11.68 -21.21 3.70
C ASP A 414 12.05 -19.82 3.15
N ASP A 415 11.07 -19.02 2.71
CA ASP A 415 11.30 -17.64 2.29
C ASP A 415 11.48 -16.67 3.48
N LEU A 416 11.03 -17.06 4.68
CA LEU A 416 10.97 -16.18 5.86
C LEU A 416 11.98 -16.57 6.94
N CYS A 417 12.30 -17.86 7.06
CA CYS A 417 13.13 -18.40 8.12
C CYS A 417 14.42 -19.02 7.56
N PRO A 418 15.58 -18.77 8.18
CA PRO A 418 16.78 -19.56 7.89
C PRO A 418 16.60 -21.01 8.35
N PRO A 419 17.39 -21.97 7.82
CA PRO A 419 17.27 -23.40 8.14
C PRO A 419 17.36 -23.74 9.64
N ASN A 420 18.03 -22.88 10.41
CA ASN A 420 18.32 -22.98 11.82
C ASN A 420 17.61 -21.87 12.62
N ALA A 421 16.41 -21.48 12.18
CA ALA A 421 15.57 -20.48 12.83
C ALA A 421 15.23 -20.89 14.28
N SER A 422 15.33 -19.92 15.18
CA SER A 422 14.86 -20.04 16.56
C SER A 422 13.34 -20.19 16.62
N HIS A 423 12.82 -20.69 17.75
CA HIS A 423 11.38 -20.79 17.97
C HIS A 423 10.65 -19.44 17.82
N SER A 424 11.28 -18.35 18.27
CA SER A 424 10.75 -16.99 18.12
C SER A 424 10.64 -16.55 16.66
N GLN A 425 11.62 -16.90 15.81
CA GLN A 425 11.58 -16.57 14.37
C GLN A 425 10.50 -17.37 13.65
N ILE A 426 10.35 -18.65 14.00
CA ILE A 426 9.29 -19.50 13.45
C ILE A 426 7.91 -18.95 13.85
N ALA A 427 7.71 -18.59 15.12
CA ALA A 427 6.46 -18.01 15.59
C ALA A 427 6.14 -16.69 14.87
N ALA A 428 7.13 -15.80 14.71
CA ALA A 428 6.97 -14.53 14.00
C ALA A 428 6.61 -14.73 12.52
N ALA A 429 7.26 -15.69 11.84
CA ALA A 429 6.95 -16.03 10.46
C ALA A 429 5.52 -16.58 10.30
N LEU A 430 5.06 -17.44 11.22
CA LEU A 430 3.68 -17.93 11.23
C LEU A 430 2.68 -16.79 11.44
N VAL A 431 2.95 -15.88 12.39
CA VAL A 431 2.13 -14.68 12.61
C VAL A 431 2.06 -13.81 11.35
N PHE A 432 3.20 -13.60 10.67
CA PHE A 432 3.25 -12.83 9.43
C PHE A 432 2.46 -13.49 8.29
N LEU A 433 2.59 -14.80 8.11
CA LEU A 433 1.80 -15.55 7.10
C LEU A 433 0.30 -15.50 7.40
N SER A 434 -0.09 -15.62 8.67
CA SER A 434 -1.51 -15.49 9.07
C SER A 434 -2.02 -14.05 8.91
N LEU A 435 -1.17 -13.03 9.13
CA LEU A 435 -1.51 -11.65 8.82
C LEU A 435 -1.76 -11.45 7.32
N ILE A 436 -0.98 -12.09 6.45
CA ILE A 436 -1.18 -12.04 4.99
C ILE A 436 -2.55 -12.58 4.60
N THR A 437 -2.92 -13.78 5.09
CA THR A 437 -4.21 -14.39 4.73
C THR A 437 -5.40 -13.63 5.33
N LEU A 438 -5.26 -13.10 6.56
CA LEU A 438 -6.25 -12.19 7.15
C LEU A 438 -6.42 -10.90 6.33
N THR A 439 -5.33 -10.37 5.79
CA THR A 439 -5.32 -9.16 4.96
C THR A 439 -6.08 -9.37 3.65
N GLU A 440 -6.03 -10.56 3.04
CA GLU A 440 -6.85 -10.87 1.87
C GLU A 440 -8.33 -11.00 2.21
N LEU A 441 -8.66 -11.61 3.36
CA LEU A 441 -10.04 -11.64 3.87
C LEU A 441 -10.57 -10.21 4.08
N LEU A 442 -9.78 -9.34 4.71
CA LEU A 442 -10.08 -7.92 4.84
C LEU A 442 -10.36 -7.26 3.47
N GLY A 443 -9.55 -7.57 2.47
CA GLY A 443 -9.76 -7.07 1.10
C GLY A 443 -11.08 -7.51 0.47
N THR A 444 -11.64 -8.64 0.90
CA THR A 444 -12.98 -9.09 0.48
C THR A 444 -14.06 -8.26 1.17
N TYR A 445 -13.94 -8.03 2.48
CA TYR A 445 -14.88 -7.20 3.24
C TYR A 445 -14.88 -5.73 2.79
N LEU A 446 -13.72 -5.15 2.48
CA LEU A 446 -13.63 -3.78 2.00
C LEU A 446 -14.31 -3.58 0.64
N GLN A 447 -14.40 -4.60 -0.21
CA GLN A 447 -15.17 -4.51 -1.45
C GLN A 447 -16.68 -4.33 -1.19
N HIS A 448 -17.20 -4.87 -0.08
CA HIS A 448 -18.57 -4.62 0.34
C HIS A 448 -18.76 -3.19 0.86
N VAL A 449 -17.82 -2.70 1.67
CA VAL A 449 -17.86 -1.33 2.24
C VAL A 449 -17.85 -0.25 1.14
N TYR A 450 -17.02 -0.42 0.11
CA TYR A 450 -16.86 0.57 -0.96
C TYR A 450 -17.77 0.34 -2.19
N LYS A 451 -18.76 -0.56 -2.10
CA LYS A 451 -19.72 -0.80 -3.19
C LYS A 451 -20.73 0.36 -3.25
N VAL A 452 -20.58 1.24 -4.25
CA VAL A 452 -21.47 2.42 -4.43
C VAL A 452 -22.67 2.15 -5.35
N SER A 453 -22.61 1.13 -6.23
CA SER A 453 -23.71 0.82 -7.16
C SER A 453 -24.27 -0.58 -6.95
N GLU A 454 -25.59 -0.66 -6.77
CA GLU A 454 -26.37 -1.91 -6.74
C GLU A 454 -26.39 -2.60 -8.11
N SER A 455 -26.19 -1.85 -9.21
CA SER A 455 -26.36 -2.36 -10.57
C SER A 455 -25.17 -3.17 -11.10
N SER A 456 -24.14 -3.43 -10.28
CA SER A 456 -22.99 -4.25 -10.69
C SER A 456 -23.27 -5.72 -10.39
N PRO A 457 -23.43 -6.60 -11.40
CA PRO A 457 -23.60 -8.04 -11.22
C PRO A 457 -22.32 -8.76 -10.73
N TYR A 458 -21.27 -8.00 -10.36
CA TYR A 458 -19.98 -8.54 -9.96
C TYR A 458 -19.34 -7.68 -8.85
N PRO A 459 -18.84 -8.29 -7.75
CA PRO A 459 -19.04 -9.68 -7.35
C PRO A 459 -20.52 -10.00 -6.98
N PRO A 460 -20.94 -11.27 -6.97
CA PRO A 460 -22.28 -11.67 -6.54
C PRO A 460 -22.59 -11.12 -5.14
N GLU A 461 -23.87 -10.86 -4.85
CA GLU A 461 -24.31 -10.44 -3.52
C GLU A 461 -24.02 -11.54 -2.50
N THR A 462 -22.89 -11.40 -1.80
CA THR A 462 -22.50 -12.28 -0.69
C THR A 462 -23.41 -11.98 0.50
N SER A 463 -24.14 -12.99 0.99
CA SER A 463 -25.01 -12.81 2.15
C SER A 463 -24.20 -12.58 3.43
N SER A 464 -24.84 -12.00 4.46
CA SER A 464 -24.26 -11.88 5.82
C SER A 464 -23.73 -13.22 6.37
N VAL A 465 -24.42 -14.33 6.05
CA VAL A 465 -24.05 -15.69 6.46
C VAL A 465 -22.80 -16.17 5.70
N ASP A 466 -22.70 -15.86 4.42
CA ASP A 466 -21.51 -16.22 3.63
C ASP A 466 -20.27 -15.46 4.13
N LEU A 467 -20.41 -14.18 4.49
CA LEU A 467 -19.32 -13.38 5.05
C LEU A 467 -18.85 -13.92 6.41
N GLU A 468 -19.78 -14.36 7.27
CA GLU A 468 -19.48 -15.02 8.53
C GLU A 468 -18.69 -16.31 8.29
N ARG A 469 -19.15 -17.14 7.35
CA ARG A 469 -18.48 -18.40 7.01
C ARG A 469 -17.05 -18.16 6.54
N LEU A 470 -16.77 -17.11 5.77
CA LEU A 470 -15.41 -16.80 5.35
C LEU A 470 -14.44 -16.56 6.54
N LEU A 471 -14.90 -15.89 7.61
CA LEU A 471 -14.07 -15.69 8.80
C LEU A 471 -13.90 -17.00 9.57
N THR A 472 -14.98 -17.77 9.75
CA THR A 472 -14.95 -19.06 10.45
C THR A 472 -14.04 -20.06 9.74
N ASP A 473 -14.17 -20.21 8.42
CA ASP A 473 -13.32 -21.08 7.61
C ASP A 473 -11.85 -20.65 7.70
N TRP A 474 -11.59 -19.33 7.71
CA TRP A 474 -10.25 -18.80 7.92
C TRP A 474 -9.73 -19.17 9.31
N GLU A 475 -10.51 -18.97 10.38
CA GLU A 475 -10.14 -19.35 11.75
C GLU A 475 -9.82 -20.84 11.88
N GLU A 476 -10.60 -21.71 11.24
CA GLU A 476 -10.41 -23.17 11.22
C GLU A 476 -9.17 -23.60 10.43
N SER A 477 -8.72 -22.81 9.46
CA SER A 477 -7.52 -23.10 8.67
C SER A 477 -6.19 -22.84 9.40
N LEU A 478 -6.24 -22.12 10.54
CA LEU A 478 -5.05 -21.71 11.29
C LEU A 478 -4.49 -22.87 12.14
N SER A 479 -3.18 -22.86 12.38
CA SER A 479 -2.56 -23.78 13.33
C SER A 479 -2.99 -23.49 14.77
N ASP A 480 -2.87 -24.48 15.67
CA ASP A 480 -3.32 -24.37 17.06
C ASP A 480 -2.71 -23.18 17.81
N ASP A 481 -1.40 -22.93 17.63
CA ASP A 481 -0.71 -21.81 18.28
C ASP A 481 -1.28 -20.46 17.81
N ILE A 482 -1.51 -20.31 16.50
CA ILE A 482 -2.09 -19.09 15.93
C ILE A 482 -3.54 -18.93 16.34
N ARG A 483 -4.32 -20.03 16.39
CA ARG A 483 -5.71 -20.04 16.91
C ARG A 483 -5.76 -19.59 18.36
N CYS A 484 -4.78 -19.95 19.18
CA CYS A 484 -4.70 -19.48 20.57
C CYS A 484 -4.46 -17.97 20.66
N ILE A 485 -3.65 -17.39 19.76
CA ILE A 485 -3.48 -15.94 19.65
C ILE A 485 -4.81 -15.28 19.30
N VAL A 486 -5.45 -15.71 18.20
CA VAL A 486 -6.64 -15.01 17.67
C VAL A 486 -7.93 -15.29 18.43
N LEU A 487 -8.21 -16.51 18.90
CA LEU A 487 -9.49 -16.82 19.56
C LEU A 487 -9.45 -16.60 21.07
N ARG A 488 -8.29 -16.86 21.70
CA ARG A 488 -8.15 -16.81 23.17
C ARG A 488 -7.40 -15.59 23.68
N GLY A 489 -6.67 -14.88 22.82
CA GLY A 489 -5.84 -13.75 23.25
C GLY A 489 -4.63 -14.17 24.10
N THR A 490 -4.17 -15.43 23.97
CA THR A 490 -3.01 -15.96 24.71
C THR A 490 -1.78 -16.03 23.82
N TYR A 491 -0.57 -16.13 24.40
CA TYR A 491 0.71 -16.16 23.67
C TYR A 491 1.02 -14.88 22.89
N LEU A 492 0.65 -13.73 23.47
CA LEU A 492 0.89 -12.41 22.86
C LEU A 492 2.36 -11.96 22.91
N ASP A 493 3.20 -12.66 23.68
CA ASP A 493 4.65 -12.41 23.81
C ASP A 493 5.44 -12.74 22.53
N ALA A 494 4.87 -13.55 21.62
CA ALA A 494 5.52 -13.86 20.36
C ALA A 494 5.64 -12.58 19.48
N PRO A 495 6.74 -12.40 18.73
CA PRO A 495 6.94 -11.18 17.96
C PRO A 495 5.78 -10.92 16.98
N GLY A 496 5.16 -9.75 17.11
CA GLY A 496 4.03 -9.33 16.28
C GLY A 496 2.66 -9.90 16.68
N ALA A 497 2.58 -10.80 17.66
CA ALA A 497 1.32 -11.48 18.03
C ALA A 497 0.27 -10.53 18.59
N ALA A 498 0.63 -9.59 19.49
CA ALA A 498 -0.30 -8.58 20.00
C ALA A 498 -0.88 -7.69 18.88
N ASN A 499 -0.02 -7.24 17.96
CA ASN A 499 -0.44 -6.50 16.77
C ASN A 499 -1.39 -7.31 15.88
N PHE A 500 -1.08 -8.61 15.67
CA PHE A 500 -1.91 -9.51 14.87
C PHE A 500 -3.27 -9.80 15.53
N ARG A 501 -3.32 -9.94 16.87
CA ARG A 501 -4.58 -10.07 17.60
C ARG A 501 -5.47 -8.84 17.44
N LEU A 502 -4.91 -7.63 17.53
CA LEU A 502 -5.66 -6.40 17.24
C LEU A 502 -6.15 -6.36 15.79
N ALA A 503 -5.32 -6.79 14.83
CA ALA A 503 -5.69 -6.89 13.42
C ALA A 503 -6.90 -7.81 13.22
N TYR A 504 -6.88 -9.02 13.79
CA TYR A 504 -8.01 -9.95 13.74
C TYR A 504 -9.29 -9.34 14.34
N LEU A 505 -9.19 -8.72 15.52
CA LEU A 505 -10.34 -8.08 16.15
C LEU A 505 -10.91 -6.92 15.33
N ALA A 506 -10.05 -6.17 14.63
CA ALA A 506 -10.48 -5.12 13.72
C ALA A 506 -11.29 -5.69 12.53
N VAL A 507 -10.83 -6.79 11.94
CA VAL A 507 -11.56 -7.49 10.86
C VAL A 507 -12.88 -8.06 11.37
N LYS A 508 -12.89 -8.64 12.58
CA LYS A 508 -14.11 -9.13 13.22
C LYS A 508 -15.11 -8.00 13.47
N LEU A 509 -14.67 -6.85 13.99
CA LEU A 509 -15.52 -5.68 14.19
C LEU A 509 -16.05 -5.12 12.86
N LEU A 510 -15.23 -5.09 11.82
CA LEU A 510 -15.64 -4.69 10.47
C LEU A 510 -16.76 -5.60 9.93
N LEU A 511 -16.59 -6.92 10.04
CA LEU A 511 -17.61 -7.88 9.65
C LEU A 511 -18.94 -7.60 10.37
N ARG A 512 -18.91 -7.38 11.69
CA ARG A 512 -20.14 -7.08 12.45
C ARG A 512 -20.81 -5.78 12.01
N ARG A 513 -20.03 -4.77 11.62
CA ARG A 513 -20.55 -3.52 11.06
C ARG A 513 -21.22 -3.75 9.70
N ILE A 514 -20.57 -4.49 8.80
CA ILE A 514 -21.17 -4.86 7.49
C ILE A 514 -22.49 -5.63 7.71
N GLN A 515 -22.54 -6.57 8.65
CA GLN A 515 -23.76 -7.33 8.95
C GLN A 515 -24.87 -6.44 9.51
N LEU A 516 -24.54 -5.43 10.33
CA LEU A 516 -25.50 -4.44 10.80
C LEU A 516 -26.06 -3.60 9.66
N ASP A 517 -25.19 -3.14 8.74
CA ASP A 517 -25.62 -2.32 7.60
C ASP A 517 -26.57 -3.11 6.68
N LEU A 518 -26.26 -4.39 6.42
CA LEU A 518 -27.13 -5.29 5.64
C LEU A 518 -28.47 -5.59 6.35
N ASP A 519 -28.51 -5.59 7.69
CA ASP A 519 -29.72 -5.84 8.47
C ASP A 519 -30.70 -4.65 8.41
N VAL A 520 -30.18 -3.42 8.40
CA VAL A 520 -30.97 -2.18 8.26
C VAL A 520 -31.75 -2.14 6.95
N ASP A 521 -31.16 -2.65 5.86
CA ASP A 521 -31.85 -2.76 4.57
C ASP A 521 -33.02 -3.74 4.61
N THR A 522 -32.92 -4.79 5.43
CA THR A 522 -33.99 -5.78 5.64
C THR A 522 -35.06 -5.37 6.66
N MET A 523 -34.75 -4.51 7.64
CA MET A 523 -35.64 -4.12 8.73
C MET A 523 -36.11 -2.66 8.64
N LYS A 524 -37.10 -2.40 7.77
CA LYS A 524 -37.83 -1.11 7.73
C LYS A 524 -39.00 -1.00 8.73
N ALA A 525 -39.05 -1.79 9.80
CA ALA A 525 -40.14 -1.72 10.77
C ALA A 525 -39.73 -2.12 12.21
N ASP A 526 -39.95 -1.17 13.13
CA ASP A 526 -40.03 -1.24 14.60
C ASP A 526 -38.92 -1.92 15.44
N ASP A 527 -38.38 -1.11 16.36
CA ASP A 527 -37.49 -1.41 17.49
C ASP A 527 -36.04 -1.85 17.17
N ASP A 528 -35.24 -0.84 16.77
CA ASP A 528 -33.78 -0.86 16.47
C ASP A 528 -32.89 -1.38 17.63
N THR A 529 -33.49 -1.68 18.80
CA THR A 529 -32.80 -2.09 20.02
C THR A 529 -32.63 -3.61 20.18
N THR A 530 -33.22 -4.43 19.29
CA THR A 530 -33.31 -5.89 19.46
C THR A 530 -32.58 -6.72 18.39
N SER A 531 -31.82 -6.09 17.47
CA SER A 531 -31.07 -6.85 16.46
C SER A 531 -29.94 -7.68 17.10
N PRO A 532 -29.85 -9.01 16.82
CA PRO A 532 -28.77 -9.86 17.32
C PRO A 532 -27.39 -9.40 16.82
N PHE A 533 -27.32 -8.79 15.63
CA PHE A 533 -26.08 -8.26 15.06
C PHE A 533 -25.51 -7.10 15.88
N TYR A 534 -26.38 -6.30 16.51
CA TYR A 534 -25.94 -5.20 17.37
C TYR A 534 -25.21 -5.71 18.60
N THR A 535 -25.75 -6.76 19.23
CA THR A 535 -25.11 -7.40 20.38
C THR A 535 -23.77 -8.03 19.99
N GLN A 536 -23.67 -8.63 18.81
CA GLN A 536 -22.41 -9.19 18.31
C GLN A 536 -21.37 -8.12 18.02
N ALA A 537 -21.75 -7.00 17.40
CA ALA A 537 -20.86 -5.87 17.16
C ALA A 537 -20.36 -5.25 18.47
N GLN A 538 -21.24 -5.09 19.47
CA GLN A 538 -20.85 -4.61 20.79
C GLN A 538 -19.83 -5.54 21.46
N ARG A 539 -20.03 -6.86 21.38
CA ARG A 539 -19.07 -7.85 21.89
C ARG A 539 -17.72 -7.79 21.18
N ALA A 540 -17.71 -7.62 19.86
CA ALA A 540 -16.47 -7.45 19.10
C ALA A 540 -15.70 -6.19 19.53
N ALA A 541 -16.39 -5.07 19.77
CA ALA A 541 -15.78 -3.86 20.31
C ALA A 541 -15.29 -4.05 21.76
N GLU A 542 -16.03 -4.78 22.59
CA GLU A 542 -15.64 -5.14 23.95
C GLU A 542 -14.36 -5.99 23.99
N GLU A 543 -14.20 -6.97 23.08
CA GLU A 543 -12.97 -7.76 22.97
C GLU A 543 -11.72 -6.90 22.71
N ILE A 544 -11.87 -5.79 21.96
CA ILE A 544 -10.76 -4.84 21.73
C ILE A 544 -10.42 -4.09 23.02
N VAL A 545 -11.41 -3.71 23.83
CA VAL A 545 -11.17 -3.10 25.15
C VAL A 545 -10.44 -4.06 26.07
N HIS A 546 -10.87 -5.33 26.12
CA HIS A 546 -10.21 -6.35 26.96
C HIS A 546 -8.77 -6.58 26.53
N LEU A 547 -8.50 -6.70 25.22
CA LEU A 547 -7.12 -6.77 24.71
C LEU A 547 -6.27 -5.62 25.24
N VAL A 548 -6.74 -4.37 25.10
CA VAL A 548 -5.98 -3.18 25.54
C VAL A 548 -5.73 -3.20 27.06
N LYS A 549 -6.66 -3.71 27.86
CA LYS A 549 -6.50 -3.88 29.32
C LYS A 549 -5.49 -4.96 29.69
N GLU A 550 -5.33 -5.98 28.86
CA GLU A 550 -4.39 -7.08 29.05
C GLU A 550 -2.96 -6.76 28.58
N LEU A 551 -2.78 -5.73 27.73
CA LEU A 551 -1.45 -5.30 27.29
C LEU A 551 -0.60 -4.82 28.47
N ASP A 552 0.63 -5.31 28.52
CA ASP A 552 1.66 -4.87 29.46
C ASP A 552 2.74 -4.02 28.77
N GLU A 553 3.79 -3.69 29.53
CA GLU A 553 4.92 -2.88 29.06
C GLU A 553 5.64 -3.51 27.86
N SER A 554 5.82 -4.84 27.86
CA SER A 554 6.52 -5.55 26.79
C SER A 554 5.75 -5.47 25.48
N HIS A 555 4.41 -5.60 25.53
CA HIS A 555 3.54 -5.46 24.38
C HIS A 555 3.49 -4.02 23.87
N CYS A 556 3.38 -3.03 24.76
CA CYS A 556 3.32 -1.61 24.37
C CYS A 556 4.62 -1.13 23.69
N ARG A 557 5.77 -1.65 24.15
CA ARG A 557 7.10 -1.38 23.59
C ARG A 557 7.47 -2.31 22.43
N GLY A 558 6.58 -3.23 22.06
CA GLY A 558 6.74 -4.16 20.94
C GLY A 558 6.35 -3.56 19.60
N PHE A 559 6.33 -4.43 18.58
CA PHE A 559 5.98 -4.07 17.21
C PHE A 559 4.48 -3.81 17.04
N TRP A 560 4.16 -2.72 16.34
CA TRP A 560 2.80 -2.36 15.96
C TRP A 560 2.78 -1.75 14.55
N ILE A 561 1.81 -2.15 13.73
CA ILE A 561 1.49 -1.44 12.49
C ILE A 561 0.62 -0.23 12.89
N PRO A 562 1.06 1.02 12.65
CA PRO A 562 0.41 2.22 13.21
C PRO A 562 -1.07 2.35 12.84
N VAL A 563 -1.46 1.94 11.63
CA VAL A 563 -2.84 2.06 11.15
C VAL A 563 -3.83 1.18 11.91
N HIS A 564 -3.38 0.15 12.62
CA HIS A 564 -4.26 -0.64 13.49
C HIS A 564 -4.78 0.16 14.69
N ALA A 565 -4.13 1.28 15.07
CA ALA A 565 -4.60 2.17 16.13
C ALA A 565 -6.00 2.74 15.87
N PHE A 566 -6.39 2.90 14.60
CA PHE A 566 -7.72 3.40 14.22
C PHE A 566 -8.84 2.46 14.69
N SER A 567 -8.56 1.17 14.82
CA SER A 567 -9.49 0.17 15.37
C SER A 567 -9.83 0.45 16.83
N LEU A 568 -8.91 1.04 17.61
CA LEU A 568 -9.18 1.46 18.99
C LEU A 568 -10.22 2.59 19.03
N THR A 569 -10.12 3.52 18.08
CA THR A 569 -11.06 4.64 17.94
C THR A 569 -12.42 4.13 17.43
N SER A 570 -12.41 3.25 16.43
CA SER A 570 -13.61 2.60 15.88
C SER A 570 -14.39 1.79 16.93
N ALA A 571 -13.69 1.04 17.80
CA ALA A 571 -14.31 0.31 18.89
C ALA A 571 -14.92 1.27 19.94
N THR A 572 -14.16 2.27 20.36
CA THR A 572 -14.59 3.24 21.39
C THR A 572 -15.81 4.04 20.94
N THR A 573 -15.81 4.55 19.71
CA THR A 573 -16.94 5.28 19.12
C THR A 573 -18.18 4.40 18.98
N PHE A 574 -18.03 3.12 18.62
CA PHE A 574 -19.14 2.17 18.59
C PHE A 574 -19.73 1.92 19.98
N LEU A 575 -18.89 1.77 21.00
CA LEU A 575 -19.33 1.61 22.40
C LEU A 575 -20.03 2.87 22.92
N LEU A 576 -19.56 4.06 22.56
CA LEU A 576 -20.24 5.33 22.87
C LEU A 576 -21.63 5.41 22.23
N ARG A 577 -21.74 5.10 20.92
CA ARG A 577 -23.03 5.00 20.22
C ARG A 577 -23.97 4.00 20.91
N SER A 578 -23.44 2.85 21.32
CA SER A 578 -24.18 1.82 22.06
C SER A 578 -24.63 2.29 23.44
N GLY A 579 -23.80 3.05 24.13
CA GLY A 579 -24.14 3.61 25.43
C GLY A 579 -25.21 4.67 25.36
N LEU A 580 -25.15 5.54 24.33
CA LEU A 580 -26.16 6.58 24.09
C LEU A 580 -27.55 6.00 23.82
N ARG A 581 -27.64 4.92 23.04
CA ARG A 581 -28.90 4.20 22.80
C ARG A 581 -29.52 3.63 24.08
N ARG A 582 -28.70 3.33 25.09
CA ARG A 582 -29.11 2.71 26.37
C ARG A 582 -29.15 3.67 27.55
N ARG A 583 -29.23 4.97 27.30
CA ARG A 583 -29.15 6.02 28.33
C ARG A 583 -30.18 5.91 29.46
N ASN A 584 -31.34 5.29 29.21
CA ASN A 584 -32.38 5.11 30.22
C ASN A 584 -32.29 3.75 30.97
N ALA A 585 -31.28 2.93 30.68
CA ALA A 585 -31.10 1.64 31.33
C ALA A 585 -30.44 1.80 32.71
N ARG A 586 -30.84 0.95 33.67
CA ARG A 586 -30.27 0.92 35.04
C ARG A 586 -28.75 0.69 35.08
N SER A 587 -28.17 0.15 34.01
CA SER A 587 -26.73 -0.05 33.85
C SER A 587 -26.34 0.15 32.39
N ASN A 588 -25.31 0.97 32.17
CA ASN A 588 -24.80 1.31 30.85
C ASN A 588 -23.42 0.66 30.62
N ALA A 589 -23.40 -0.67 30.48
CA ALA A 589 -22.17 -1.43 30.27
C ALA A 589 -21.32 -0.94 29.08
N PRO A 590 -21.89 -0.60 27.90
CA PRO A 590 -21.09 -0.07 26.78
C PRO A 590 -20.40 1.26 27.09
N LEU A 591 -21.11 2.18 27.76
CA LEU A 591 -20.54 3.45 28.17
C LEU A 591 -19.42 3.26 29.20
N ASN A 592 -19.58 2.32 30.14
CA ASN A 592 -18.53 1.97 31.10
C ASN A 592 -17.30 1.35 30.40
N LEU A 593 -17.49 0.49 29.40
CA LEU A 593 -16.38 -0.05 28.61
C LEU A 593 -15.65 1.06 27.81
N ALA A 594 -16.36 2.05 27.28
CA ALA A 594 -15.73 3.20 26.63
C ALA A 594 -14.90 4.05 27.61
N LYS A 595 -15.38 4.24 28.86
CA LYS A 595 -14.63 4.90 29.94
C LYS A 595 -13.37 4.12 30.30
N ASP A 596 -13.50 2.81 30.49
CA ASP A 596 -12.39 1.91 30.76
C ASP A 596 -11.33 2.00 29.66
N MET A 597 -11.75 1.96 28.39
CA MET A 597 -10.87 2.08 27.24
C MET A 597 -10.05 3.39 27.27
N VAL A 598 -10.70 4.55 27.42
CA VAL A 598 -10.00 5.85 27.48
C VAL A 598 -9.06 5.92 28.68
N SER A 599 -9.47 5.43 29.85
CA SER A 599 -8.63 5.40 31.05
C SER A 599 -7.38 4.53 30.86
N THR A 600 -7.55 3.32 30.34
CA THR A 600 -6.44 2.39 30.07
C THR A 600 -5.49 2.95 29.01
N LEU A 601 -6.02 3.53 27.91
CA LEU A 601 -5.20 4.17 26.88
C LEU A 601 -4.39 5.35 27.45
N ARG A 602 -4.99 6.17 28.31
CA ARG A 602 -4.32 7.28 28.99
C ARG A 602 -3.20 6.75 29.91
N SER A 603 -3.45 5.65 30.61
CA SER A 603 -2.43 4.96 31.43
C SER A 603 -1.27 4.45 30.57
N HIS A 604 -1.53 3.72 29.48
CA HIS A 604 -0.48 3.18 28.59
C HIS A 604 0.33 4.28 27.92
N ARG A 605 -0.32 5.35 27.47
CA ARG A 605 0.35 6.55 26.95
C ARG A 605 1.29 7.17 27.98
N ASN A 606 0.84 7.35 29.22
CA ASN A 606 1.62 8.02 30.26
C ASN A 606 2.74 7.14 30.84
N ARG A 607 2.54 5.82 30.94
CA ARG A 607 3.50 4.88 31.53
C ARG A 607 4.52 4.35 30.54
N PHE A 608 4.10 4.12 29.29
CA PHE A 608 4.90 3.41 28.28
C PHE A 608 5.11 4.23 27.00
N SER A 609 4.67 5.49 26.96
CA SER A 609 4.75 6.35 25.78
C SER A 609 4.10 5.72 24.54
N TRP A 610 3.00 4.98 24.74
CA TRP A 610 2.32 4.23 23.67
C TRP A 610 1.53 5.17 22.74
N ASP A 611 2.17 5.63 21.66
CA ASP A 611 1.63 6.58 20.68
C ASP A 611 0.36 6.07 19.94
N LEU A 612 0.12 4.76 19.87
CA LEU A 612 -1.12 4.22 19.29
C LEU A 612 -2.38 4.66 20.05
N ALA A 613 -2.25 5.09 21.30
CA ALA A 613 -3.35 5.63 22.08
C ALA A 613 -3.80 7.03 21.61
N ASP A 614 -2.92 7.80 20.96
CA ASP A 614 -3.11 9.25 20.76
C ASP A 614 -4.36 9.57 19.93
N ASN A 615 -4.61 8.85 18.84
CA ASN A 615 -5.76 9.11 17.96
C ASN A 615 -7.10 8.90 18.70
N CYS A 616 -7.20 7.79 19.44
CA CYS A 616 -8.41 7.49 20.19
C CYS A 616 -8.61 8.48 21.34
N LEU A 617 -7.55 8.83 22.08
CA LEU A 617 -7.62 9.80 23.16
C LEU A 617 -8.02 11.19 22.66
N ALA A 618 -7.46 11.64 21.54
CA ALA A 618 -7.80 12.93 20.93
C ALA A 618 -9.27 12.99 20.47
N THR A 619 -9.82 11.87 19.98
CA THR A 619 -11.19 11.82 19.45
C THR A 619 -12.24 11.58 20.54
N CYS A 620 -11.94 10.73 21.52
CA CYS A 620 -12.95 10.16 22.42
C CYS A 620 -12.90 10.69 23.85
N SER A 621 -11.81 11.33 24.31
CA SER A 621 -11.69 11.74 25.73
C SER A 621 -12.80 12.72 26.14
N ASP A 622 -12.95 13.81 25.39
CA ASP A 622 -13.95 14.84 25.70
C ASP A 622 -15.38 14.31 25.56
N LEU A 623 -15.63 13.42 24.59
CA LEU A 623 -16.92 12.77 24.40
C LEU A 623 -17.29 11.93 25.64
N VAL A 624 -16.36 11.13 26.15
CA VAL A 624 -16.57 10.32 27.36
C VAL A 624 -16.80 11.19 28.60
N GLU A 625 -16.02 12.26 28.76
CA GLU A 625 -16.11 13.16 29.92
C GLU A 625 -17.44 13.92 29.91
N ASN A 626 -17.86 14.45 28.77
CA ASN A 626 -19.15 15.12 28.59
C ASN A 626 -20.32 14.18 28.90
N LEU A 627 -20.31 12.96 28.36
CA LEU A 627 -21.37 11.98 28.61
C LEU A 627 -21.42 11.51 30.07
N SER A 628 -20.28 11.53 30.77
CA SER A 628 -20.21 11.21 32.20
C SER A 628 -20.82 12.30 33.08
N SER A 629 -20.61 13.57 32.73
CA SER A 629 -21.16 14.72 33.47
C SER A 629 -22.70 14.74 33.42
N VAL A 630 -23.26 14.33 32.30
CA VAL A 630 -24.69 14.30 32.05
C VAL A 630 -25.39 13.15 32.79
N ASP A 631 -24.70 12.02 32.99
CA ASP A 631 -25.20 10.90 33.81
C ASP A 631 -25.20 11.25 35.32
N ALA A 632 -24.26 12.10 35.76
CA ALA A 632 -24.14 12.55 37.16
C ALA A 632 -25.10 13.69 37.53
N GLY A 633 -25.64 14.43 36.55
CA GLY A 633 -26.45 15.63 36.74
C GLY A 633 -27.96 15.41 36.83
N ASN A 634 -28.43 14.18 37.06
CA ASN A 634 -29.85 13.82 36.92
C ASN A 634 -30.79 14.28 38.05
N ASP A 635 -30.53 15.44 38.68
CA ASP A 635 -31.45 16.01 39.68
C ASP A 635 -31.92 17.45 39.40
N SER A 636 -31.41 18.17 38.40
CA SER A 636 -31.99 19.46 38.02
C SER A 636 -31.44 19.94 36.69
N LEU A 637 -32.23 19.82 35.62
CA LEU A 637 -32.37 20.82 34.54
C LEU A 637 -33.33 20.27 33.47
N SER A 638 -34.61 20.41 33.76
CA SER A 638 -35.70 20.43 32.79
C SER A 638 -35.62 21.73 31.96
N ALA A 639 -34.68 21.82 31.02
CA ALA A 639 -34.69 22.78 29.91
C ALA A 639 -33.45 22.56 29.02
N VAL A 640 -33.45 21.47 28.27
CA VAL A 640 -32.79 21.48 26.96
C VAL A 640 -33.95 21.45 25.96
N PRO A 641 -33.99 22.35 24.95
CA PRO A 641 -35.08 22.35 23.98
C PRO A 641 -35.20 20.97 23.34
N ALA A 642 -36.42 20.58 22.99
CA ALA A 642 -36.64 19.41 22.15
C ALA A 642 -35.68 19.48 20.95
N PHE A 643 -34.97 18.38 20.68
CA PHE A 643 -33.91 18.22 19.68
C PHE A 643 -34.39 18.33 18.21
N GLN A 644 -35.41 19.16 17.95
CA GLN A 644 -35.89 19.50 16.62
C GLN A 644 -35.23 20.77 16.06
N GLU A 645 -34.47 21.52 16.88
CA GLU A 645 -33.73 22.74 16.46
C GLU A 645 -32.20 22.64 16.61
N LEU A 646 -31.68 21.48 17.05
CA LEU A 646 -30.26 21.15 16.98
C LEU A 646 -30.11 20.09 15.90
N ASP A 647 -29.63 20.51 14.72
CA ASP A 647 -29.38 19.71 13.50
C ASP A 647 -28.29 18.61 13.67
N PHE A 648 -28.31 17.88 14.80
CA PHE A 648 -27.43 16.74 15.10
C PHE A 648 -28.16 15.39 15.04
N CYS A 649 -29.44 15.38 14.67
CA CYS A 649 -30.24 14.16 14.49
C CYS A 649 -30.71 14.02 13.05
N ASN A 650 -29.76 13.91 12.12
CA ASN A 650 -29.96 13.20 10.87
C ASN A 650 -29.05 11.96 10.89
N PRO A 651 -29.57 10.74 10.66
CA PRO A 651 -28.78 9.51 10.52
C PRO A 651 -27.51 9.60 9.65
N PRO A 652 -27.43 10.43 8.58
CA PRO A 652 -26.22 10.60 7.78
C PRO A 652 -25.07 11.31 8.49
N PHE A 653 -25.26 12.00 9.62
CA PHE A 653 -24.17 12.79 10.25
C PHE A 653 -23.14 11.92 10.99
N LEU A 654 -23.59 10.78 11.52
CA LEU A 654 -22.67 9.77 12.07
C LEU A 654 -22.01 8.93 10.97
N ASP A 655 -22.65 8.82 9.80
CA ASP A 655 -22.06 8.23 8.61
C ASP A 655 -21.04 9.19 7.94
N GLU A 656 -21.25 10.52 8.01
CA GLU A 656 -20.27 11.55 7.64
C GLU A 656 -19.04 11.59 8.57
N LEU A 657 -19.16 11.11 9.81
CA LEU A 657 -18.00 10.95 10.70
C LEU A 657 -17.16 9.70 10.37
N LEU A 658 -17.74 8.76 9.61
CA LEU A 658 -17.10 7.55 9.10
C LEU A 658 -16.68 7.70 7.62
N LEU A 659 -17.21 8.69 6.89
CA LEU A 659 -16.87 9.08 5.52
C LEU A 659 -16.46 10.55 5.49
N GLY A 660 -15.15 10.82 5.42
CA GLY A 660 -14.58 12.16 5.58
C GLY A 660 -15.21 13.31 4.77
N PHE A 661 -15.54 14.39 5.49
CA PHE A 661 -15.80 15.81 5.15
C PHE A 661 -16.43 16.20 3.78
N PRO A 662 -17.51 17.02 3.77
CA PRO A 662 -17.95 17.78 2.61
C PRO A 662 -17.27 19.17 2.51
N GLY A 663 -16.96 19.61 1.29
CA GLY A 663 -16.41 20.93 0.99
C GLY A 663 -17.48 21.94 0.58
N LEU A 664 -17.50 23.07 1.30
CA LEU A 664 -17.77 24.46 0.87
C LEU A 664 -18.69 24.70 -0.34
N SER A 665 -19.87 25.25 -0.07
CA SER A 665 -20.43 26.32 -0.92
C SER A 665 -21.34 27.24 -0.10
N ASP A 666 -20.85 28.46 0.17
CA ASP A 666 -21.70 29.57 0.56
C ASP A 666 -22.01 30.44 -0.68
N SER A 667 -23.31 30.74 -0.81
CA SER A 667 -23.95 31.89 -1.48
C SER A 667 -23.95 31.98 -3.02
N VAL A 668 -25.14 32.01 -3.61
CA VAL A 668 -25.88 33.23 -4.03
C VAL A 668 -27.12 32.84 -4.85
N GLU A 669 -28.28 33.34 -4.40
CA GLU A 669 -29.57 33.34 -5.12
C GLU A 669 -29.51 34.17 -6.42
N ILE A 670 -30.26 33.73 -7.43
CA ILE A 670 -30.85 34.61 -8.47
C ILE A 670 -32.32 34.78 -8.14
#